data_AF-A0A8H5XT43-F1
#
_entry.id   AF-A0A8H5XT43-F1
#
_cell.length_a   1.000
_cell.length_b   1.000
_cell.length_c   1.000
_cell.angle_alpha   90.00
_cell.angle_beta   90.00
_cell.angle_gamma   90.00
#
_symmetry.space_group_name_H-M   'P 1'
#
loop_
_entity.id
_entity.type
_entity.pdbx_description
1 polymer ?
#
loop_
_entity_poly.entity_id
_entity_poly.type
_entity_poly.pdbx_seq_one_letter_code
_entity_poly.pdbx_strand_id
1 'polypeptide(L)'
;MDRTGLTSIEKQTLKEHADRMMAQWVALRENLKYGVQTSEQLTTILALSLYPDYNAKEARELLARDEISMLRTFFEKDDGPDPESVDHAQADHIIALAHGLFEACGGQESAFWDQFNNQYSSFKNQSICGFMVDATAHFVKKSCAAMMVVSLSFSIIVVCTCLSKLIHLYTYVGTVPHVALILFLPSVLVPDIVVICLSRLFLPRKRSTITYISRLLGCAFALILLVATAFHATFYYETGTEVTWTNAQRYVRDKDGIRLLLSGSNSAIVCVVLILGVSWFSQTRLYQYAGRFLSMLTAPLFRALQIWNMRKRRRGCHSVEDAYDYQSFINSQTGNSHGKVYLDLPPQANTGSSRRYPKILALAIFLYLALTASLRPSSPYSQMSASLPITMLQMIGSHSDSQANRYTLNRNPWPFPQLIHTTNWEKPKGYFKGWAPGDNSILAQLYRDRLPTWLPETPPAGFCKWLPSNHSNQGDREVADSGGAGRVCHETKVDGMFYNPVNDPLRVTNQDEAILDILSDSFRNGTVKIKHIALIMLESTREELFPLQLGSDIHNIILESYKGRKDGDDVNALLSQLTPVAEKITGKASCWKKTNGSDLAKVPIPEWNDTTQDGYGGINVIGGFAAASLSLKSLAATHCGVWPMPVDGFQESEAQSYQPCISQILHLFNQMKGSESASNDFLEQKWLTAFFQSITDKYDRQDIFNNEMGFEEIVAKDVLEQRAKARSGLEEINYFGYPETTLKTHVRELIEKVQREKKRMFFSHFTSTTHHPWGLPRDSKKIEYVNTQGNMGWHRDFNSYLNTVRFQDAWLGELLQLFELNGIANETLVVLVGDHGQAFKQDITTRTGTYKNGHVSNFRVPITFRHPHIPRVQYEANATSISILPTILDLLINTGSLNRKDMTIASDLLHDYEGQSLIRPYKSSWNGRRAWNFGVINSGASMLSVTSADAPWRLVIPLDGASQWRFTDLKNDPLELEPLEKWSMEQLVGDVRNLYGEEASQWVVQADAVAQWWAWERKRLWGYKSMK
;
A
#
# COMPACT_ATOMS: atom_id res chain seq x y z
N MET A 1 -17.99 -75.83 10.83
CA MET A 1 -18.35 -77.25 10.62
C MET A 1 -17.78 -78.07 11.76
N ASP A 2 -18.59 -78.94 12.34
CA ASP A 2 -18.25 -79.79 13.48
C ASP A 2 -17.16 -80.82 13.09
N ARG A 3 -16.03 -80.84 13.80
CA ARG A 3 -14.80 -81.59 13.44
C ARG A 3 -14.75 -82.98 14.08
N THR A 4 -15.79 -83.78 13.93
CA THR A 4 -15.80 -85.17 14.43
C THR A 4 -16.22 -86.15 13.34
N GLY A 5 -15.30 -86.46 12.41
CA GLY A 5 -15.52 -87.52 11.41
C GLY A 5 -14.61 -87.51 10.19
N LEU A 6 -13.29 -87.37 10.37
CA LEU A 6 -12.33 -87.47 9.25
C LEU A 6 -11.55 -88.80 9.31
N THR A 7 -11.51 -89.51 8.18
CA THR A 7 -10.76 -90.78 7.99
C THR A 7 -9.25 -90.56 8.07
N SER A 8 -8.44 -91.61 8.26
CA SER A 8 -6.98 -91.47 8.40
C SER A 8 -6.31 -90.90 7.14
N ILE A 9 -6.87 -91.17 5.97
CA ILE A 9 -6.44 -90.60 4.69
C ILE A 9 -6.78 -89.11 4.64
N GLU A 10 -8.01 -88.72 5.00
CA GLU A 10 -8.41 -87.30 5.02
C GLU A 10 -7.60 -86.47 6.02
N LYS A 11 -7.23 -87.04 7.17
CA LYS A 11 -6.33 -86.38 8.14
C LYS A 11 -4.91 -86.19 7.59
N GLN A 12 -4.42 -87.12 6.79
CA GLN A 12 -3.10 -87.02 6.16
C GLN A 12 -3.10 -85.98 5.02
N THR A 13 -4.15 -85.94 4.21
CA THR A 13 -4.33 -84.90 3.18
C THR A 13 -4.53 -83.50 3.80
N LEU A 14 -5.27 -83.39 4.91
CA LEU A 14 -5.43 -82.14 5.65
C LEU A 14 -4.10 -81.65 6.22
N LYS A 15 -3.28 -82.55 6.74
CA LYS A 15 -1.96 -82.24 7.29
C LYS A 15 -0.99 -81.78 6.20
N GLU A 16 -0.96 -82.45 5.05
CA GLU A 16 -0.17 -82.00 3.89
C GLU A 16 -0.66 -80.66 3.31
N HIS A 17 -1.96 -80.38 3.37
CA HIS A 17 -2.52 -79.07 3.01
C HIS A 17 -2.10 -77.99 3.99
N ALA A 18 -2.22 -78.26 5.29
CA ALA A 18 -1.82 -77.34 6.35
C ALA A 18 -0.31 -77.04 6.34
N ASP A 19 0.54 -78.05 6.13
CA ASP A 19 2.00 -77.89 6.05
C ASP A 19 2.41 -77.06 4.82
N ARG A 20 1.73 -77.24 3.67
CA ARG A 20 1.93 -76.41 2.47
C ARG A 20 1.47 -74.96 2.67
N MET A 21 0.29 -74.76 3.25
CA MET A 21 -0.26 -73.45 3.57
C MET A 21 0.68 -72.69 4.51
N MET A 22 1.20 -73.33 5.55
CA MET A 22 2.15 -72.72 6.49
C MET A 22 3.50 -72.39 5.83
N ALA A 23 4.02 -73.26 4.96
CA ALA A 23 5.24 -72.98 4.20
C ALA A 23 5.08 -71.77 3.26
N GLN A 24 3.90 -71.63 2.62
CA GLN A 24 3.57 -70.48 1.78
C GLN A 24 3.36 -69.20 2.60
N TRP A 25 2.78 -69.32 3.80
CA TRP A 25 2.62 -68.22 4.75
C TRP A 25 3.98 -67.65 5.20
N VAL A 26 4.94 -68.53 5.48
CA VAL A 26 6.32 -68.15 5.83
C VAL A 26 7.06 -67.56 4.63
N ALA A 27 6.88 -68.10 3.42
CA ALA A 27 7.48 -67.57 2.20
C ALA A 27 6.97 -66.15 1.86
N LEU A 28 5.66 -65.90 2.02
CA LEU A 28 5.06 -64.57 1.85
C LEU A 28 5.66 -63.54 2.83
N ARG A 29 5.87 -63.95 4.09
CA ARG A 29 6.49 -63.13 5.13
C ARG A 29 7.95 -62.77 4.82
N GLU A 30 8.74 -63.74 4.38
CA GLU A 30 10.14 -63.53 4.01
C GLU A 30 10.28 -62.67 2.73
N ASN A 31 9.39 -62.86 1.74
CA ASN A 31 9.29 -61.99 0.57
C ASN A 31 8.97 -60.53 0.94
N LEU A 32 8.14 -60.30 1.97
CA LEU A 32 7.82 -58.97 2.49
C LEU A 32 8.97 -58.32 3.28
N LYS A 33 9.85 -59.11 3.91
CA LYS A 33 11.05 -58.62 4.63
C LYS A 33 12.20 -58.19 3.70
N TYR A 34 12.41 -58.88 2.57
CA TYR A 34 13.55 -58.64 1.67
C TYR A 34 13.28 -57.64 0.53
N GLY A 35 12.02 -57.27 0.26
CA GLY A 35 11.63 -56.32 -0.80
C GLY A 35 11.75 -54.85 -0.41
N VAL A 36 12.92 -54.22 -0.65
CA VAL A 36 13.27 -52.86 -0.18
C VAL A 36 12.55 -51.70 -0.90
N GLN A 37 11.52 -51.92 -1.74
CA GLN A 37 10.75 -50.80 -2.34
C GLN A 37 9.23 -50.99 -2.46
N THR A 38 8.70 -52.19 -2.25
CA THR A 38 7.28 -52.52 -2.38
C THR A 38 6.57 -52.77 -1.05
N SER A 39 7.31 -53.02 0.04
CA SER A 39 6.72 -53.31 1.36
C SER A 39 5.97 -52.11 1.94
N GLU A 40 6.47 -50.88 1.82
CA GLU A 40 5.82 -49.70 2.42
C GLU A 40 4.38 -49.46 1.89
N GLN A 41 4.09 -49.76 0.62
CA GLN A 41 2.75 -49.59 0.05
C GLN A 41 1.82 -50.75 0.39
N LEU A 42 2.31 -51.99 0.34
CA LEU A 42 1.53 -53.19 0.66
C LEU A 42 1.16 -53.21 2.15
N THR A 43 2.14 -52.94 3.03
CA THR A 43 1.95 -52.88 4.48
C THR A 43 1.08 -51.70 4.90
N THR A 44 1.14 -50.55 4.20
CA THR A 44 0.26 -49.40 4.47
C THR A 44 -1.19 -49.66 4.02
N ILE A 45 -1.40 -50.36 2.90
CA ILE A 45 -2.75 -50.72 2.42
C ILE A 45 -3.40 -51.76 3.34
N LEU A 46 -2.64 -52.79 3.77
CA LEU A 46 -3.08 -53.79 4.75
C LEU A 46 -3.24 -53.22 6.17
N ALA A 47 -2.49 -52.17 6.55
CA ALA A 47 -2.64 -51.49 7.84
C ALA A 47 -3.80 -50.49 7.87
N LEU A 48 -4.13 -49.85 6.73
CA LEU A 48 -5.26 -48.92 6.62
C LEU A 48 -6.63 -49.62 6.69
N SER A 49 -6.72 -50.88 6.24
CA SER A 49 -7.91 -51.72 6.42
C SER A 49 -8.11 -52.19 7.88
N LEU A 50 -7.08 -52.11 8.72
CA LEU A 50 -7.13 -52.42 10.16
C LEU A 50 -7.50 -51.20 11.05
N TYR A 51 -7.57 -49.99 10.49
CA TYR A 51 -7.83 -48.75 11.26
C TYR A 51 -9.35 -48.53 11.48
N PRO A 52 -9.80 -48.19 12.71
CA PRO A 52 -11.23 -48.05 13.04
C PRO A 52 -12.02 -47.01 12.23
N ASP A 53 -11.35 -45.96 11.74
CA ASP A 53 -12.01 -44.77 11.17
C ASP A 53 -11.77 -44.57 9.66
N TYR A 54 -11.29 -45.58 8.94
CA TYR A 54 -11.16 -45.51 7.47
C TYR A 54 -12.53 -45.71 6.80
N ASN A 55 -13.11 -44.63 6.28
CA ASN A 55 -14.46 -44.61 5.69
C ASN A 55 -14.46 -45.05 4.22
N ALA A 56 -14.23 -46.34 3.98
CA ALA A 56 -14.54 -47.01 2.72
C ALA A 56 -15.51 -48.15 3.01
N LYS A 57 -16.81 -47.82 3.00
CA LYS A 57 -17.91 -48.71 3.39
C LYS A 57 -17.92 -50.05 2.62
N GLU A 58 -17.46 -50.04 1.37
CA GLU A 58 -17.40 -51.24 0.51
C GLU A 58 -16.20 -52.16 0.80
N ALA A 59 -15.04 -51.63 1.22
CA ALA A 59 -13.85 -52.46 1.53
C ALA A 59 -13.98 -53.20 2.87
N ARG A 60 -14.76 -52.65 3.79
CA ARG A 60 -15.10 -53.30 5.08
C ARG A 60 -16.20 -54.34 4.96
N GLU A 61 -17.06 -54.25 3.95
CA GLU A 61 -18.10 -55.25 3.70
C GLU A 61 -17.54 -56.53 3.03
N LEU A 62 -16.35 -56.43 2.42
CA LEU A 62 -15.66 -57.55 1.77
C LEU A 62 -14.69 -58.34 2.67
N LEU A 63 -14.31 -57.80 3.83
CA LEU A 63 -13.45 -58.48 4.81
C LEU A 63 -14.25 -58.83 6.06
N ALA A 64 -14.37 -60.12 6.35
CA ALA A 64 -15.06 -60.60 7.55
C ALA A 64 -14.23 -60.29 8.82
N ARG A 65 -14.91 -60.16 9.96
CA ARG A 65 -14.32 -59.79 11.26
C ARG A 65 -13.13 -60.69 11.68
N ASP A 66 -13.12 -61.95 11.22
CA ASP A 66 -12.10 -62.95 11.53
C ASP A 66 -10.83 -62.83 10.66
N GLU A 67 -10.93 -62.29 9.45
CA GLU A 67 -9.80 -62.11 8.51
C GLU A 67 -8.84 -61.02 8.99
N ILE A 68 -9.41 -60.00 9.62
CA ILE A 68 -8.71 -58.91 10.32
C ILE A 68 -7.93 -59.44 11.53
N SER A 69 -8.47 -60.43 12.25
CA SER A 69 -7.83 -61.06 13.41
C SER A 69 -6.65 -61.95 13.00
N MET A 70 -6.82 -62.71 11.91
CA MET A 70 -5.74 -63.52 11.31
C MET A 70 -4.58 -62.67 10.80
N LEU A 71 -4.87 -61.56 10.10
CA LEU A 71 -3.86 -60.63 9.62
C LEU A 71 -3.13 -59.86 10.74
N ARG A 72 -3.77 -59.65 11.89
CA ARG A 72 -3.10 -59.09 13.07
C ARG A 72 -2.10 -60.09 13.67
N THR A 73 -2.52 -61.35 13.79
CA THR A 73 -1.67 -62.45 14.30
C THR A 73 -0.41 -62.64 13.43
N PHE A 74 -0.52 -62.39 12.12
CA PHE A 74 0.60 -62.40 11.17
C PHE A 74 1.72 -61.37 11.48
N PHE A 75 1.39 -60.21 12.05
CA PHE A 75 2.40 -59.21 12.42
C PHE A 75 2.99 -59.43 13.83
N GLU A 76 2.32 -60.23 14.68
CA GLU A 76 2.68 -60.39 16.10
C GLU A 76 3.42 -61.70 16.42
N LYS A 77 3.27 -62.78 15.63
CA LYS A 77 3.96 -64.08 15.84
C LYS A 77 4.94 -64.43 14.72
N ASP A 78 6.13 -64.90 15.09
CA ASP A 78 7.18 -65.26 14.12
C ASP A 78 6.88 -66.54 13.31
N ASP A 79 6.13 -67.47 13.90
CA ASP A 79 5.95 -68.84 13.39
C ASP A 79 4.58 -69.05 12.70
N GLY A 80 3.77 -68.00 12.55
CA GLY A 80 2.42 -68.07 11.98
C GLY A 80 1.32 -68.54 12.97
N PRO A 81 0.05 -68.63 12.53
CA PRO A 81 -1.05 -69.11 13.36
C PRO A 81 -1.05 -70.64 13.48
N ASP A 82 -1.67 -71.18 14.54
CA ASP A 82 -1.73 -72.62 14.80
C ASP A 82 -2.60 -73.32 13.73
N PRO A 83 -2.05 -74.26 12.93
CA PRO A 83 -2.72 -74.87 11.78
C PRO A 83 -4.01 -75.61 12.13
N GLU A 84 -4.17 -76.08 13.37
CA GLU A 84 -5.41 -76.73 13.79
C GLU A 84 -6.53 -75.73 14.11
N SER A 85 -6.20 -74.44 14.31
CA SER A 85 -7.13 -73.39 14.76
C SER A 85 -7.67 -72.48 13.65
N VAL A 86 -7.20 -72.66 12.41
CA VAL A 86 -7.45 -71.75 11.28
C VAL A 86 -8.42 -72.36 10.26
N ASP A 87 -9.32 -71.53 9.72
CA ASP A 87 -10.12 -71.89 8.54
C ASP A 87 -9.24 -71.82 7.28
N HIS A 88 -8.89 -72.99 6.74
CA HIS A 88 -7.97 -73.11 5.60
C HIS A 88 -8.47 -72.41 4.34
N ALA A 89 -9.79 -72.39 4.08
CA ALA A 89 -10.33 -71.71 2.90
C ALA A 89 -10.20 -70.18 3.01
N GLN A 90 -10.27 -69.68 4.25
CA GLN A 90 -10.11 -68.26 4.56
C GLN A 90 -8.64 -67.82 4.52
N ALA A 91 -7.73 -68.68 5.01
CA ALA A 91 -6.29 -68.45 4.90
C ALA A 91 -5.78 -68.45 3.45
N ASP A 92 -6.24 -69.41 2.64
CA ASP A 92 -5.89 -69.48 1.21
C ASP A 92 -6.36 -68.23 0.45
N HIS A 93 -7.54 -67.68 0.80
CA HIS A 93 -8.06 -66.44 0.22
C HIS A 93 -7.19 -65.21 0.56
N ILE A 94 -6.67 -65.12 1.79
CA ILE A 94 -5.80 -64.01 2.21
C ILE A 94 -4.41 -64.11 1.55
N ILE A 95 -3.84 -65.33 1.47
CA ILE A 95 -2.57 -65.58 0.79
C ILE A 95 -2.68 -65.26 -0.70
N ALA A 96 -3.79 -65.65 -1.35
CA ALA A 96 -4.10 -65.31 -2.74
C ALA A 96 -4.10 -63.80 -2.99
N LEU A 97 -4.80 -63.04 -2.14
CA LEU A 97 -4.96 -61.60 -2.28
C LEU A 97 -3.63 -60.86 -2.10
N ALA A 98 -2.79 -61.35 -1.17
CA ALA A 98 -1.46 -60.81 -0.92
C ALA A 98 -0.48 -61.10 -2.08
N HIS A 99 -0.51 -62.30 -2.65
CA HIS A 99 0.30 -62.68 -3.81
C HIS A 99 -0.10 -61.91 -5.08
N GLY A 100 -1.40 -61.77 -5.35
CA GLY A 100 -1.90 -60.98 -6.49
C GLY A 100 -1.51 -59.50 -6.40
N LEU A 101 -1.49 -58.91 -5.19
CA LEU A 101 -1.02 -57.54 -4.97
C LEU A 101 0.51 -57.41 -5.11
N PHE A 102 1.27 -58.44 -4.73
CA PHE A 102 2.73 -58.48 -4.88
C PHE A 102 3.17 -58.55 -6.35
N GLU A 103 2.45 -59.33 -7.16
CA GLU A 103 2.71 -59.50 -8.60
C GLU A 103 2.29 -58.28 -9.43
N ALA A 104 1.14 -57.65 -9.12
CA ALA A 104 0.72 -56.39 -9.76
C ALA A 104 1.71 -55.23 -9.52
N CYS A 105 2.56 -55.35 -8.50
CA CYS A 105 3.65 -54.41 -8.20
C CYS A 105 5.00 -54.79 -8.84
N GLY A 106 5.02 -55.77 -9.76
CA GLY A 106 6.21 -56.22 -10.49
C GLY A 106 6.95 -57.42 -9.88
N GLY A 107 6.30 -58.20 -9.00
CA GLY A 107 6.78 -59.50 -8.55
C GLY A 107 6.65 -60.61 -9.61
N GLN A 108 7.34 -61.74 -9.44
CA GLN A 108 7.20 -62.89 -10.34
C GLN A 108 5.82 -63.55 -10.20
N GLU A 109 5.16 -63.86 -11.32
CA GLU A 109 3.92 -64.67 -11.36
C GLU A 109 4.13 -66.02 -10.67
N SER A 110 3.31 -66.29 -9.67
CA SER A 110 3.28 -67.55 -8.93
C SER A 110 2.25 -68.51 -9.52
N ALA A 111 2.48 -69.81 -9.33
CA ALA A 111 1.63 -70.90 -9.79
C ALA A 111 0.19 -70.89 -9.18
N PHE A 112 -0.15 -69.89 -8.38
CA PHE A 112 -1.41 -69.77 -7.67
C PHE A 112 -2.56 -69.22 -8.55
N TRP A 113 -2.25 -68.45 -9.60
CA TRP A 113 -3.26 -67.89 -10.52
C TRP A 113 -4.12 -68.93 -11.23
N ASP A 114 -3.51 -70.05 -11.59
CA ASP A 114 -4.23 -71.17 -12.23
C ASP A 114 -5.22 -71.83 -11.27
N GLN A 115 -5.01 -71.73 -9.96
CA GLN A 115 -5.91 -72.26 -8.94
C GLN A 115 -7.10 -71.31 -8.70
N PHE A 116 -6.85 -69.99 -8.70
CA PHE A 116 -7.87 -68.95 -8.54
C PHE A 116 -8.86 -68.88 -9.72
N ASN A 117 -8.38 -69.06 -10.96
CA ASN A 117 -9.24 -69.13 -12.14
C ASN A 117 -10.19 -70.33 -12.13
N ASN A 118 -9.83 -71.41 -11.44
CA ASN A 118 -10.57 -72.67 -11.44
C ASN A 118 -11.50 -72.85 -10.22
N GLN A 119 -11.25 -72.17 -9.09
CA GLN A 119 -12.06 -72.33 -7.86
C GLN A 119 -13.17 -71.29 -7.67
N TYR A 120 -13.12 -70.14 -8.35
CA TYR A 120 -14.10 -69.06 -8.18
C TYR A 120 -14.91 -68.83 -9.47
N SER A 121 -16.17 -68.40 -9.32
CA SER A 121 -17.01 -68.09 -10.49
C SER A 121 -16.47 -66.87 -11.25
N SER A 122 -16.67 -66.84 -12.57
CA SER A 122 -16.23 -65.74 -13.45
C SER A 122 -16.61 -64.35 -12.91
N PHE A 123 -17.78 -64.21 -12.30
CA PHE A 123 -18.23 -62.97 -11.66
C PHE A 123 -17.40 -62.56 -10.42
N LYS A 124 -16.99 -63.52 -9.58
CA LYS A 124 -16.10 -63.26 -8.44
C LYS A 124 -14.70 -62.89 -8.89
N ASN A 125 -14.17 -63.57 -9.92
CA ASN A 125 -12.87 -63.22 -10.50
C ASN A 125 -12.88 -61.83 -11.15
N GLN A 126 -13.95 -61.47 -11.86
CA GLN A 126 -14.12 -60.11 -12.39
C GLN A 126 -14.25 -59.05 -11.30
N SER A 127 -14.92 -59.35 -10.18
CA SER A 127 -15.07 -58.42 -9.06
C SER A 127 -13.72 -58.15 -8.38
N ILE A 128 -12.94 -59.20 -8.10
CA ILE A 128 -11.62 -59.09 -7.45
C ILE A 128 -10.61 -58.38 -8.36
N CYS A 129 -10.59 -58.71 -9.66
CA CYS A 129 -9.79 -57.97 -10.65
C CYS A 129 -10.25 -56.50 -10.78
N GLY A 130 -11.55 -56.23 -10.73
CA GLY A 130 -12.12 -54.87 -10.72
C GLY A 130 -11.66 -54.04 -9.52
N PHE A 131 -11.69 -54.60 -8.31
CA PHE A 131 -11.21 -53.94 -7.09
C PHE A 131 -9.69 -53.69 -7.10
N MET A 132 -8.89 -54.61 -7.64
CA MET A 132 -7.44 -54.42 -7.81
C MET A 132 -7.12 -53.30 -8.79
N VAL A 133 -7.81 -53.24 -9.94
CA VAL A 133 -7.65 -52.16 -10.93
C VAL A 133 -8.07 -50.82 -10.33
N ASP A 134 -9.15 -50.76 -9.55
CA ASP A 134 -9.62 -49.50 -8.95
C ASP A 134 -8.73 -49.02 -7.80
N ALA A 135 -8.17 -49.91 -6.98
CA ALA A 135 -7.18 -49.57 -5.94
C ALA A 135 -5.86 -49.05 -6.56
N THR A 136 -5.40 -49.69 -7.64
CA THR A 136 -4.21 -49.25 -8.39
C THR A 136 -4.47 -47.92 -9.10
N ALA A 137 -5.65 -47.75 -9.72
CA ALA A 137 -6.08 -46.50 -10.34
C ALA A 137 -6.25 -45.37 -9.31
N HIS A 138 -6.73 -45.67 -8.10
CA HIS A 138 -6.89 -44.69 -7.03
C HIS A 138 -5.54 -44.28 -6.41
N PHE A 139 -4.59 -45.22 -6.28
CA PHE A 139 -3.22 -44.93 -5.82
C PHE A 139 -2.39 -44.18 -6.87
N VAL A 140 -2.51 -44.54 -8.15
CA VAL A 140 -1.94 -43.79 -9.28
C VAL A 140 -2.57 -42.41 -9.36
N LYS A 141 -3.90 -42.27 -9.18
CA LYS A 141 -4.56 -40.95 -9.07
C LYS A 141 -4.05 -40.14 -7.88
N LYS A 142 -3.88 -40.72 -6.68
CA LYS A 142 -3.34 -40.00 -5.49
C LYS A 142 -1.87 -39.62 -5.64
N SER A 143 -1.04 -40.49 -6.22
CA SER A 143 0.37 -40.21 -6.47
C SER A 143 0.57 -39.22 -7.62
N CYS A 144 -0.24 -39.31 -8.67
CA CYS A 144 -0.28 -38.34 -9.76
C CYS A 144 -0.81 -36.99 -9.28
N ALA A 145 -1.87 -36.96 -8.46
CA ALA A 145 -2.38 -35.75 -7.83
C ALA A 145 -1.34 -35.08 -6.92
N ALA A 146 -0.64 -35.83 -6.06
CA ALA A 146 0.42 -35.28 -5.22
C ALA A 146 1.61 -34.76 -6.05
N MET A 147 1.96 -35.43 -7.15
CA MET A 147 3.00 -34.98 -8.08
C MET A 147 2.56 -33.74 -8.87
N MET A 148 1.28 -33.66 -9.24
CA MET A 148 0.66 -32.51 -9.89
C MET A 148 0.61 -31.31 -8.97
N VAL A 149 0.28 -31.47 -7.68
CA VAL A 149 0.29 -30.38 -6.70
C VAL A 149 1.68 -29.77 -6.57
N VAL A 150 2.74 -30.59 -6.53
CA VAL A 150 4.13 -30.10 -6.45
C VAL A 150 4.55 -29.39 -7.73
N SER A 151 4.24 -29.95 -8.91
CA SER A 151 4.58 -29.28 -10.18
C SER A 151 3.79 -28.01 -10.40
N LEU A 152 2.51 -28.00 -10.02
CA LEU A 152 1.63 -26.84 -10.13
C LEU A 152 2.09 -25.72 -9.19
N SER A 153 2.38 -26.04 -7.94
CA SER A 153 2.89 -25.05 -6.97
C SER A 153 4.22 -24.44 -7.43
N PHE A 154 5.12 -25.25 -7.97
CA PHE A 154 6.36 -24.74 -8.57
C PHE A 154 6.09 -23.85 -9.79
N SER A 155 5.15 -24.26 -10.66
CA SER A 155 4.73 -23.48 -11.81
C SER A 155 4.19 -22.11 -11.42
N ILE A 156 3.31 -22.07 -10.41
CA ILE A 156 2.75 -20.84 -9.85
C ILE A 156 3.87 -19.91 -9.39
N ILE A 157 4.85 -20.43 -8.63
CA ILE A 157 5.99 -19.62 -8.16
C ILE A 157 6.77 -19.00 -9.34
N VAL A 158 7.08 -19.79 -10.36
CA VAL A 158 7.81 -19.31 -11.54
C VAL A 158 7.00 -18.26 -12.31
N VAL A 159 5.74 -18.54 -12.60
CA VAL A 159 4.87 -17.61 -13.34
C VAL A 159 4.70 -16.30 -12.55
N CYS A 160 4.48 -16.37 -11.24
CA CYS A 160 4.34 -15.20 -10.39
C CYS A 160 5.63 -14.37 -10.32
N THR A 161 6.78 -15.02 -10.14
CA THR A 161 8.09 -14.33 -10.10
C THR A 161 8.40 -13.65 -11.44
N CYS A 162 8.14 -14.33 -12.56
CA CYS A 162 8.32 -13.75 -13.88
C CYS A 162 7.34 -12.59 -14.15
N LEU A 163 6.06 -12.75 -13.83
CA LEU A 163 5.04 -11.71 -14.07
C LEU A 163 5.34 -10.46 -13.24
N SER A 164 5.60 -10.62 -11.94
CA SER A 164 5.98 -9.49 -11.08
C SER A 164 7.25 -8.80 -11.56
N LYS A 165 8.27 -9.56 -12.00
CA LYS A 165 9.50 -8.99 -12.56
C LYS A 165 9.28 -8.27 -13.88
N LEU A 166 8.41 -8.79 -14.75
CA LEU A 166 8.07 -8.14 -16.02
C LEU A 166 7.39 -6.79 -15.79
N ILE A 167 6.40 -6.74 -14.88
CA ILE A 167 5.75 -5.49 -14.47
C ILE A 167 6.80 -4.54 -13.89
N HIS A 168 7.65 -5.04 -13.00
CA HIS A 168 8.69 -4.22 -12.37
C HIS A 168 9.68 -3.65 -13.38
N LEU A 169 10.18 -4.45 -14.32
CA LEU A 169 11.10 -3.95 -15.34
C LEU A 169 10.43 -2.97 -16.31
N TYR A 170 9.14 -3.17 -16.62
CA TYR A 170 8.38 -2.30 -17.50
C TYR A 170 8.34 -0.85 -16.99
N THR A 171 8.33 -0.63 -15.67
CA THR A 171 8.37 0.72 -15.08
C THR A 171 9.68 1.47 -15.34
N TYR A 172 10.77 0.76 -15.67
CA TYR A 172 12.08 1.36 -15.95
C TYR A 172 12.42 1.44 -17.44
N VAL A 173 11.69 0.75 -18.33
CA VAL A 173 12.02 0.66 -19.77
C VAL A 173 12.13 2.04 -20.43
N GLY A 174 11.30 2.99 -20.03
CA GLY A 174 11.34 4.38 -20.53
C GLY A 174 12.41 5.26 -19.88
N THR A 175 12.99 4.83 -18.77
CA THR A 175 13.89 5.65 -17.92
C THR A 175 15.38 5.33 -18.13
N VAL A 176 15.68 4.21 -18.79
CA VAL A 176 17.04 3.70 -18.98
C VAL A 176 17.31 3.47 -20.48
N PRO A 177 18.51 3.81 -20.99
CA PRO A 177 18.86 3.53 -22.38
C PRO A 177 18.72 2.03 -22.73
N HIS A 178 18.06 1.71 -23.84
CA HIS A 178 17.78 0.32 -24.23
C HIS A 178 19.03 -0.56 -24.34
N VAL A 179 20.14 0.00 -24.81
CA VAL A 179 21.43 -0.73 -24.91
C VAL A 179 21.95 -1.11 -23.51
N ALA A 180 21.89 -0.18 -22.57
CA ALA A 180 22.34 -0.42 -21.19
C ALA A 180 21.39 -1.41 -20.48
N LEU A 181 20.08 -1.32 -20.74
CA LEU A 181 19.10 -2.28 -20.26
C LEU A 181 19.44 -3.70 -20.74
N ILE A 182 19.69 -3.90 -22.04
CA ILE A 182 20.06 -5.21 -22.61
C ILE A 182 21.36 -5.75 -21.99
N LEU A 183 22.38 -4.89 -21.85
CA LEU A 183 23.67 -5.27 -21.28
C LEU A 183 23.54 -5.76 -19.82
N PHE A 184 22.80 -5.03 -18.98
CA PHE A 184 22.72 -5.33 -17.56
C PHE A 184 21.60 -6.29 -17.18
N LEU A 185 20.63 -6.56 -18.07
CA LEU A 185 19.47 -7.43 -17.80
C LEU A 185 19.84 -8.79 -17.17
N PRO A 186 20.85 -9.54 -17.64
CA PRO A 186 21.20 -10.82 -17.02
C PRO A 186 21.59 -10.70 -15.55
N SER A 187 22.28 -9.63 -15.16
CA SER A 187 22.65 -9.36 -13.75
C SER A 187 21.44 -8.98 -12.90
N VAL A 188 20.46 -8.29 -13.51
CA VAL A 188 19.22 -7.84 -12.86
C VAL A 188 18.27 -9.00 -12.54
N LEU A 189 18.31 -10.07 -13.32
CA LEU A 189 17.48 -11.28 -13.14
C LEU A 189 18.07 -12.30 -12.15
N VAL A 190 19.30 -12.10 -11.65
CA VAL A 190 19.97 -13.06 -10.76
C VAL A 190 19.13 -13.37 -9.51
N PRO A 191 18.57 -12.39 -8.78
CA PRO A 191 17.78 -12.68 -7.58
C PRO A 191 16.54 -13.56 -7.87
N ASP A 192 15.87 -13.32 -8.99
CA ASP A 192 14.70 -14.11 -9.43
C ASP A 192 15.09 -15.56 -9.77
N ILE A 193 16.23 -15.76 -10.44
CA ILE A 193 16.78 -17.10 -10.74
C ILE A 193 17.11 -17.84 -9.44
N VAL A 194 17.67 -17.15 -8.44
CA VAL A 194 17.98 -17.73 -7.13
C VAL A 194 16.70 -18.19 -6.42
N VAL A 195 15.66 -17.35 -6.39
CA VAL A 195 14.34 -17.71 -5.85
C VAL A 195 13.81 -18.98 -6.52
N ILE A 196 13.79 -19.02 -7.85
CA ILE A 196 13.30 -20.18 -8.61
C ILE A 196 14.11 -21.45 -8.30
N CYS A 197 15.44 -21.34 -8.20
CA CYS A 197 16.31 -22.46 -7.88
C CYS A 197 16.08 -22.99 -6.45
N LEU A 198 15.94 -22.08 -5.47
CA LEU A 198 15.62 -22.44 -4.09
C LEU A 198 14.25 -23.08 -3.99
N SER A 199 13.21 -22.51 -4.60
CA SER A 199 11.87 -23.11 -4.63
C SER A 199 11.88 -24.50 -5.25
N ARG A 200 12.70 -24.74 -6.28
CA ARG A 200 12.86 -26.07 -6.88
C ARG A 200 13.50 -27.08 -5.94
N LEU A 201 14.42 -26.65 -5.07
CA LEU A 201 15.04 -27.48 -4.04
C LEU A 201 14.06 -27.83 -2.91
N PHE A 202 13.24 -26.86 -2.49
CA PHE A 202 12.24 -27.04 -1.42
C PHE A 202 10.97 -27.79 -1.86
N LEU A 203 10.75 -27.96 -3.17
CA LEU A 203 9.66 -28.76 -3.76
C LEU A 203 10.14 -30.07 -4.42
N PRO A 204 10.74 -31.03 -3.68
CA PRO A 204 11.21 -32.28 -4.26
C PRO A 204 10.08 -33.31 -4.44
N ARG A 205 10.15 -34.07 -5.54
CA ARG A 205 9.27 -35.24 -5.81
C ARG A 205 9.56 -36.44 -4.90
N LYS A 206 10.71 -36.52 -4.24
CA LYS A 206 11.07 -37.62 -3.31
C LYS A 206 10.22 -37.57 -2.04
N ARG A 207 9.82 -38.73 -1.51
CA ARG A 207 9.01 -38.86 -0.28
C ARG A 207 9.92 -39.14 0.92
N SER A 208 9.77 -38.34 1.98
CA SER A 208 10.37 -38.44 3.31
C SER A 208 9.62 -37.48 4.25
N THR A 209 9.71 -37.65 5.57
CA THR A 209 9.04 -36.78 6.55
C THR A 209 9.43 -35.30 6.39
N ILE A 210 10.72 -35.02 6.14
CA ILE A 210 11.24 -33.66 5.90
C ILE A 210 10.65 -33.05 4.62
N THR A 211 10.49 -33.86 3.57
CA THR A 211 9.91 -33.38 2.29
C THR A 211 8.40 -33.14 2.36
N TYR A 212 7.69 -33.72 3.35
CA TYR A 212 6.28 -33.38 3.56
C TYR A 212 6.13 -31.95 4.09
N ILE A 213 6.92 -31.59 5.11
CA ILE A 213 6.98 -30.23 5.66
C ILE A 213 7.42 -29.24 4.58
N SER A 214 8.46 -29.57 3.80
CA SER A 214 8.95 -28.69 2.72
C SER A 214 7.90 -28.46 1.63
N ARG A 215 7.08 -29.47 1.30
CA ARG A 215 5.97 -29.33 0.35
C ARG A 215 4.87 -28.44 0.90
N LEU A 216 4.49 -28.61 2.15
CA LEU A 216 3.47 -27.78 2.78
C LEU A 216 3.90 -26.30 2.81
N LEU A 217 5.16 -26.04 3.20
CA LEU A 217 5.75 -24.70 3.15
C LEU A 217 5.83 -24.16 1.71
N GLY A 218 6.22 -24.99 0.74
CA GLY A 218 6.28 -24.59 -0.66
C GLY A 218 4.92 -24.29 -1.28
N CYS A 219 3.86 -25.04 -0.92
CA CYS A 219 2.48 -24.75 -1.31
C CYS A 219 1.97 -23.45 -0.66
N ALA A 220 2.24 -23.25 0.63
CA ALA A 220 1.90 -22.01 1.33
C ALA A 220 2.61 -20.80 0.69
N PHE A 221 3.90 -20.93 0.38
CA PHE A 221 4.67 -19.91 -0.32
C PHE A 221 4.10 -19.62 -1.72
N ALA A 222 3.72 -20.65 -2.47
CA ALA A 222 3.07 -20.47 -3.78
C ALA A 222 1.74 -19.70 -3.67
N LEU A 223 0.92 -19.99 -2.66
CA LEU A 223 -0.34 -19.29 -2.42
C LEU A 223 -0.12 -17.82 -2.02
N ILE A 224 0.81 -17.57 -1.10
CA ILE A 224 1.18 -16.20 -0.68
C ILE A 224 1.67 -15.40 -1.89
N LEU A 225 2.55 -15.99 -2.70
CA LEU A 225 3.10 -15.32 -3.87
C LEU A 225 2.05 -15.09 -4.97
N LEU A 226 1.08 -15.99 -5.12
CA LEU A 226 -0.06 -15.81 -6.02
C LEU A 226 -0.90 -14.60 -5.62
N VAL A 227 -1.29 -14.52 -4.34
CA VAL A 227 -2.09 -13.39 -3.81
C VAL A 227 -1.30 -12.09 -3.94
N ALA A 228 -0.01 -12.09 -3.56
CA ALA A 228 0.86 -10.93 -3.65
C ALA A 228 1.05 -10.45 -5.11
N THR A 229 1.27 -11.37 -6.04
CA THR A 229 1.46 -11.01 -7.46
C THR A 229 0.16 -10.50 -8.07
N ALA A 230 -0.99 -11.10 -7.75
CA ALA A 230 -2.29 -10.62 -8.18
C ALA A 230 -2.54 -9.20 -7.64
N PHE A 231 -2.29 -8.97 -6.35
CA PHE A 231 -2.40 -7.65 -5.74
C PHE A 231 -1.47 -6.62 -6.42
N HIS A 232 -0.19 -6.96 -6.61
CA HIS A 232 0.79 -6.10 -7.27
C HIS A 232 0.38 -5.74 -8.71
N ALA A 233 -0.05 -6.74 -9.49
CA ALA A 233 -0.46 -6.54 -10.87
C ALA A 233 -1.74 -5.71 -10.99
N THR A 234 -2.73 -5.98 -10.14
CA THR A 234 -3.96 -5.19 -10.09
C THR A 234 -3.69 -3.76 -9.64
N PHE A 235 -2.89 -3.55 -8.59
CA PHE A 235 -2.56 -2.20 -8.13
C PHE A 235 -1.80 -1.41 -9.22
N TYR A 236 -0.89 -2.06 -9.93
CA TYR A 236 -0.21 -1.46 -11.08
C TYR A 236 -1.18 -1.10 -12.21
N TYR A 237 -2.15 -1.97 -12.49
CA TYR A 237 -3.18 -1.72 -13.50
C TYR A 237 -4.07 -0.52 -13.14
N GLU A 238 -4.45 -0.38 -11.88
CA GLU A 238 -5.33 0.71 -11.40
C GLU A 238 -4.57 2.05 -11.28
N THR A 239 -3.32 2.05 -10.83
CA THR A 239 -2.57 3.29 -10.48
C THR A 239 -1.46 3.67 -11.46
N GLY A 240 -0.93 2.71 -12.23
CA GLY A 240 0.30 2.87 -12.99
C GLY A 240 1.59 2.91 -12.15
N THR A 241 1.49 2.56 -10.86
CA THR A 241 2.62 2.59 -9.91
C THR A 241 2.76 1.27 -9.16
N GLU A 242 3.94 1.02 -8.59
CA GLU A 242 4.19 -0.19 -7.80
C GLU A 242 3.81 -0.01 -6.33
N VAL A 243 3.23 -1.08 -5.77
CA VAL A 243 2.93 -1.17 -4.34
C VAL A 243 4.22 -1.13 -3.53
N THR A 244 4.26 -0.26 -2.54
CA THR A 244 5.24 -0.38 -1.45
C THR A 244 4.69 -1.33 -0.39
N TRP A 245 5.38 -2.46 -0.17
CA TRP A 245 4.89 -3.56 0.68
C TRP A 245 4.73 -3.19 2.15
N THR A 246 5.46 -2.20 2.66
CA THR A 246 5.25 -1.63 4.00
C THR A 246 3.88 -0.97 4.15
N ASN A 247 3.40 -0.29 3.11
CA ASN A 247 2.06 0.31 3.08
C ASN A 247 0.97 -0.76 2.96
N ALA A 248 1.22 -1.82 2.18
CA ALA A 248 0.31 -2.96 2.05
C ALA A 248 -0.03 -3.59 3.41
N GLN A 249 0.96 -3.74 4.30
CA GLN A 249 0.74 -4.26 5.65
C GLN A 249 -0.22 -3.39 6.49
N ARG A 250 -0.19 -2.07 6.31
CA ARG A 250 -1.05 -1.13 7.04
C ARG A 250 -2.49 -1.21 6.57
N TYR A 251 -2.72 -1.26 5.26
CA TYR A 251 -4.06 -1.45 4.70
C TYR A 251 -4.72 -2.74 5.21
N VAL A 252 -3.95 -3.81 5.43
CA VAL A 252 -4.47 -5.09 5.95
C VAL A 252 -4.79 -5.04 7.45
N ARG A 253 -4.16 -4.13 8.22
CA ARG A 253 -4.41 -3.98 9.66
C ARG A 253 -5.62 -3.10 9.97
N ASP A 254 -6.04 -2.26 9.03
CA ASP A 254 -7.20 -1.37 9.16
C ASP A 254 -8.43 -2.01 8.51
N LYS A 255 -9.56 -2.06 9.23
CA LYS A 255 -10.82 -2.63 8.73
C LYS A 255 -11.34 -1.87 7.51
N ASP A 256 -11.24 -0.54 7.51
CA ASP A 256 -11.64 0.30 6.39
C ASP A 256 -10.59 0.27 5.27
N GLY A 257 -9.31 0.10 5.63
CA GLY A 257 -8.22 -0.18 4.68
C GLY A 257 -8.41 -1.50 3.91
N ILE A 258 -8.95 -2.55 4.53
CA ILE A 258 -9.29 -3.80 3.84
C ILE A 258 -10.36 -3.56 2.78
N ARG A 259 -11.36 -2.69 3.04
CA ARG A 259 -12.39 -2.37 2.04
C ARG A 259 -11.80 -1.69 0.81
N LEU A 260 -10.84 -0.79 1.01
CA LEU A 260 -10.05 -0.19 -0.06
C LEU A 260 -9.28 -1.26 -0.86
N LEU A 261 -8.63 -2.23 -0.20
CA LEU A 261 -7.96 -3.33 -0.90
C LEU A 261 -8.92 -4.21 -1.72
N LEU A 262 -10.13 -4.43 -1.19
CA LEU A 262 -11.14 -5.26 -1.83
C LEU A 262 -11.85 -4.56 -3.01
N SER A 263 -11.73 -3.25 -3.17
CA SER A 263 -12.35 -2.54 -4.30
C SER A 263 -11.77 -2.99 -5.65
N GLY A 264 -10.51 -3.45 -5.68
CA GLY A 264 -9.85 -4.03 -6.87
C GLY A 264 -10.10 -5.53 -7.08
N SER A 265 -10.99 -6.16 -6.31
CA SER A 265 -11.17 -7.62 -6.29
C SER A 265 -11.53 -8.23 -7.65
N ASN A 266 -12.33 -7.56 -8.49
CA ASN A 266 -12.69 -8.07 -9.82
C ASN A 266 -11.45 -8.25 -10.72
N SER A 267 -10.62 -7.21 -10.81
CA SER A 267 -9.36 -7.22 -11.56
C SER A 267 -8.40 -8.26 -10.99
N ALA A 268 -8.35 -8.42 -9.67
CA ALA A 268 -7.52 -9.42 -9.00
C ALA A 268 -7.96 -10.86 -9.30
N ILE A 269 -9.27 -11.15 -9.31
CA ILE A 269 -9.82 -12.47 -9.66
C ILE A 269 -9.43 -12.85 -11.09
N VAL A 270 -9.58 -11.92 -12.04
CA VAL A 270 -9.17 -12.15 -13.44
C VAL A 270 -7.67 -12.46 -13.51
N CYS A 271 -6.84 -11.69 -12.80
CA CYS A 271 -5.40 -11.93 -12.74
C CYS A 271 -5.05 -13.32 -12.18
N VAL A 272 -5.69 -13.73 -11.09
CA VAL A 272 -5.50 -15.06 -10.49
C VAL A 272 -5.88 -16.17 -11.47
N VAL A 273 -7.02 -16.05 -12.15
CA VAL A 273 -7.46 -17.04 -13.15
C VAL A 273 -6.44 -17.17 -14.29
N LEU A 274 -5.89 -16.05 -14.78
CA LEU A 274 -4.86 -16.05 -15.82
C LEU A 274 -3.56 -16.72 -15.33
N ILE A 275 -3.08 -16.38 -14.12
CA ILE A 275 -1.88 -16.98 -13.54
C ILE A 275 -2.05 -18.49 -13.37
N LEU A 276 -3.20 -18.94 -12.83
CA LEU A 276 -3.50 -20.36 -12.65
C LEU A 276 -3.60 -21.10 -13.99
N GLY A 277 -4.22 -20.49 -15.00
CA GLY A 277 -4.30 -21.04 -16.35
C GLY A 277 -2.92 -21.26 -16.97
N VAL A 278 -2.06 -20.24 -16.98
CA VAL A 278 -0.68 -20.35 -17.50
C VAL A 278 0.13 -21.38 -16.70
N SER A 279 -0.02 -21.38 -15.37
CA SER A 279 0.68 -22.31 -14.48
C SER A 279 0.28 -23.76 -14.74
N TRP A 280 -1.01 -24.03 -14.98
CA TRP A 280 -1.54 -25.35 -15.25
C TRP A 280 -0.96 -25.98 -16.52
N PHE A 281 -0.88 -25.22 -17.62
CA PHE A 281 -0.32 -25.71 -18.88
C PHE A 281 1.20 -25.85 -18.86
N SER A 282 1.91 -25.01 -18.09
CA SER A 282 3.37 -24.98 -18.07
C SER A 282 4.03 -25.87 -16.99
N GLN A 283 3.26 -26.39 -16.03
CA GLN A 283 3.76 -27.07 -14.83
C GLN A 283 4.78 -28.18 -15.08
N THR A 284 4.53 -29.04 -16.08
CA THR A 284 5.39 -30.20 -16.36
C THR A 284 6.69 -29.76 -17.01
N ARG A 285 6.62 -28.80 -17.95
CA ARG A 285 7.76 -28.26 -18.69
C ARG A 285 8.68 -27.49 -17.76
N LEU A 286 8.15 -26.52 -17.00
CA LEU A 286 8.93 -25.66 -16.10
C LEU A 286 9.65 -26.48 -15.03
N TYR A 287 8.95 -27.44 -14.41
CA TYR A 287 9.53 -28.28 -13.36
C TYR A 287 10.70 -29.15 -13.89
N GLN A 288 10.59 -29.67 -15.11
CA GLN A 288 11.64 -30.47 -15.75
C GLN A 288 12.84 -29.60 -16.15
N TYR A 289 12.62 -28.44 -16.78
CA TYR A 289 13.70 -27.56 -17.21
C TYR A 289 14.50 -27.01 -16.02
N ALA A 290 13.82 -26.53 -14.97
CA ALA A 290 14.49 -26.08 -13.75
C ALA A 290 15.32 -27.21 -13.10
N GLY A 291 14.81 -28.45 -13.13
CA GLY A 291 15.56 -29.61 -12.64
C GLY A 291 16.82 -29.92 -13.44
N ARG A 292 16.77 -29.81 -14.78
CA ARG A 292 17.93 -30.00 -15.68
C ARG A 292 18.95 -28.88 -15.49
N PHE A 293 18.50 -27.65 -15.31
CA PHE A 293 19.37 -26.50 -15.04
C PHE A 293 20.12 -26.67 -13.70
N LEU A 294 19.40 -27.05 -12.64
CA LEU A 294 19.99 -27.24 -11.32
C LEU A 294 20.98 -28.43 -11.27
N SER A 295 20.70 -29.50 -12.01
CA SER A 295 21.65 -30.63 -12.14
C SER A 295 22.91 -30.24 -12.90
N MET A 296 22.81 -29.37 -13.90
CA MET A 296 23.96 -28.80 -14.61
C MET A 296 24.84 -27.95 -13.69
N LEU A 297 24.24 -27.15 -12.80
CA LEU A 297 24.96 -26.30 -11.83
C LEU A 297 25.60 -27.10 -10.68
N THR A 298 24.95 -28.16 -10.21
CA THR A 298 25.40 -28.95 -9.04
C THR A 298 26.33 -30.11 -9.39
N ALA A 299 26.30 -30.62 -10.63
CA ALA A 299 27.17 -31.70 -11.09
C ALA A 299 28.68 -31.46 -10.92
N PRO A 300 29.23 -30.24 -11.08
CA PRO A 300 30.65 -29.95 -10.82
C PRO A 300 31.00 -30.02 -9.33
N LEU A 301 30.13 -29.49 -8.45
CA LEU A 301 30.31 -29.47 -7.00
C LEU A 301 30.26 -30.87 -6.39
N PHE A 302 29.28 -31.69 -6.81
CA PHE A 302 29.18 -33.09 -6.36
C PHE A 302 30.37 -33.94 -6.82
N ARG A 303 30.88 -33.72 -8.05
CA ARG A 303 32.11 -34.39 -8.50
C ARG A 303 33.34 -33.92 -7.73
N ALA A 304 33.45 -32.64 -7.40
CA ALA A 304 34.55 -32.12 -6.59
C ALA A 304 34.52 -32.65 -5.14
N LEU A 305 33.33 -32.72 -4.52
CA LEU A 305 33.12 -33.33 -3.20
C LEU A 305 33.38 -34.84 -3.21
N GLN A 306 32.99 -35.56 -4.26
CA GLN A 306 33.33 -36.97 -4.43
C GLN A 306 34.84 -37.18 -4.60
N ILE A 307 35.53 -36.35 -5.38
CA ILE A 307 36.98 -36.41 -5.53
C ILE A 307 37.69 -36.05 -4.21
N TRP A 308 37.17 -35.09 -3.45
CA TRP A 308 37.71 -34.71 -2.14
C TRP A 308 37.51 -35.82 -1.11
N ASN A 309 36.32 -36.43 -1.04
CA ASN A 309 36.05 -37.59 -0.18
C ASN A 309 36.84 -38.83 -0.59
N MET A 310 37.08 -39.05 -1.89
CA MET A 310 37.95 -40.10 -2.40
C MET A 310 39.42 -39.85 -2.04
N ARG A 311 39.88 -38.59 -2.06
CA ARG A 311 41.22 -38.19 -1.57
C ARG A 311 41.34 -38.32 -0.05
N LYS A 312 40.26 -38.10 0.70
CA LYS A 312 40.19 -38.30 2.15
C LYS A 312 40.20 -39.79 2.52
N ARG A 313 39.49 -40.64 1.76
CA ARG A 313 39.53 -42.12 1.88
C ARG A 313 40.89 -42.70 1.48
N ARG A 314 41.56 -42.16 0.45
CA ARG A 314 42.93 -42.57 0.07
C ARG A 314 44.01 -42.14 1.06
N ARG A 315 43.76 -41.16 1.93
CA ARG A 315 44.68 -40.77 3.02
C ARG A 315 44.49 -41.57 4.32
N GLY A 316 43.48 -42.44 4.39
CA GLY A 316 43.15 -43.23 5.59
C GLY A 316 43.52 -44.71 5.53
N CYS A 317 44.32 -45.15 4.56
CA CYS A 317 44.71 -46.56 4.44
C CYS A 317 46.15 -46.67 3.96
N HIS A 318 47.08 -46.48 4.89
CA HIS A 318 48.48 -46.93 4.80
C HIS A 318 48.83 -47.59 6.15
N SER A 319 49.65 -48.64 6.09
CA SER A 319 50.07 -49.60 7.14
C SER A 319 49.12 -50.80 7.25
N VAL A 320 49.52 -52.09 7.18
CA VAL A 320 50.83 -52.79 7.34
C VAL A 320 50.79 -54.11 6.54
N GLU A 321 51.97 -54.62 6.15
CA GLU A 321 52.34 -55.95 5.61
C GLU A 321 51.66 -57.17 6.32
N ASP A 322 51.59 -58.43 5.83
CA ASP A 322 52.59 -59.30 5.19
C ASP A 322 52.00 -60.63 4.63
N ALA A 323 52.74 -61.23 3.67
CA ALA A 323 52.97 -62.66 3.36
C ALA A 323 51.83 -63.69 3.04
N TYR A 324 51.78 -64.21 1.80
CA TYR A 324 52.40 -65.50 1.39
C TYR A 324 51.97 -65.90 -0.04
N ASP A 325 52.93 -66.49 -0.74
CA ASP A 325 52.95 -67.05 -2.09
C ASP A 325 52.12 -68.35 -2.22
N TYR A 326 51.42 -68.55 -3.35
CA TYR A 326 51.16 -69.89 -3.91
C TYR A 326 50.74 -69.78 -5.39
N GLN A 327 51.75 -69.72 -6.25
CA GLN A 327 51.62 -70.05 -7.67
C GLN A 327 51.59 -71.59 -7.84
N SER A 328 50.63 -72.09 -8.63
CA SER A 328 50.58 -73.38 -9.37
C SER A 328 49.56 -74.44 -8.93
N PHE A 329 48.49 -74.57 -9.74
CA PHE A 329 47.63 -75.73 -10.08
C PHE A 329 46.33 -75.10 -10.62
N ILE A 330 45.90 -75.13 -11.88
CA ILE A 330 45.80 -76.19 -12.88
C ILE A 330 45.68 -75.50 -14.24
N ASN A 331 46.54 -75.87 -15.19
CA ASN A 331 46.23 -75.83 -16.61
C ASN A 331 45.79 -77.25 -16.98
N SER A 332 44.51 -77.45 -17.35
CA SER A 332 43.99 -78.48 -18.27
C SER A 332 42.55 -78.88 -17.90
N GLN A 333 41.57 -78.53 -18.73
CA GLN A 333 40.79 -79.55 -19.44
C GLN A 333 39.87 -78.89 -20.49
N THR A 334 40.04 -79.39 -21.70
CA THR A 334 39.23 -79.23 -22.91
C THR A 334 37.91 -80.01 -22.80
N GLY A 335 36.82 -79.50 -23.40
CA GLY A 335 35.64 -80.33 -23.71
C GLY A 335 34.35 -79.59 -24.05
N ASN A 336 34.17 -79.27 -25.33
CA ASN A 336 32.94 -79.01 -26.12
C ASN A 336 31.56 -78.99 -25.43
N SER A 337 30.75 -77.96 -25.76
CA SER A 337 29.60 -78.12 -26.69
C SER A 337 28.90 -76.79 -27.00
N HIS A 338 28.30 -76.75 -28.18
CA HIS A 338 27.82 -75.58 -28.92
C HIS A 338 26.55 -74.92 -28.35
N GLY A 339 26.48 -73.59 -28.50
CA GLY A 339 25.27 -72.80 -28.36
C GLY A 339 25.50 -71.33 -28.72
N LYS A 340 25.75 -71.02 -30.00
CA LYS A 340 25.84 -69.65 -30.51
C LYS A 340 24.45 -69.00 -30.46
N VAL A 341 24.26 -68.05 -29.55
CA VAL A 341 23.21 -67.03 -29.64
C VAL A 341 23.92 -65.69 -29.81
N TYR A 342 23.69 -65.05 -30.97
CA TYR A 342 24.14 -63.70 -31.27
C TYR A 342 23.50 -62.73 -30.26
N LEU A 343 24.31 -62.07 -29.44
CA LEU A 343 23.92 -60.87 -28.70
C LEU A 343 24.75 -59.71 -29.25
N ASP A 344 24.08 -58.86 -30.02
CA ASP A 344 24.61 -57.60 -30.52
C ASP A 344 25.13 -56.75 -29.35
N LEU A 345 26.45 -56.55 -29.35
CA LEU A 345 27.10 -55.52 -28.55
C LEU A 345 26.71 -54.14 -29.11
N PRO A 346 26.20 -53.19 -28.30
CA PRO A 346 26.07 -51.82 -28.74
C PRO A 346 27.47 -51.22 -28.98
N PRO A 347 27.64 -50.30 -29.94
CA PRO A 347 28.95 -49.80 -30.33
C PRO A 347 29.61 -49.07 -29.17
N GLN A 348 30.92 -49.32 -28.98
CA GLN A 348 31.79 -48.45 -28.20
C GLN A 348 31.66 -47.02 -28.75
N ALA A 349 30.93 -46.18 -28.02
CA ALA A 349 30.93 -44.75 -28.26
C ALA A 349 32.34 -44.22 -27.92
N ASN A 350 33.07 -43.87 -28.98
CA ASN A 350 34.30 -43.10 -28.97
C ASN A 350 34.29 -42.06 -27.85
N THR A 351 35.22 -42.19 -26.92
CA THR A 351 35.57 -41.17 -25.93
C THR A 351 36.42 -40.09 -26.60
N GLY A 352 35.83 -39.37 -27.56
CA GLY A 352 36.43 -38.24 -28.26
C GLY A 352 35.94 -36.90 -27.70
N SER A 353 36.82 -36.17 -27.02
CA SER A 353 36.82 -34.70 -26.82
C SER A 353 35.50 -33.92 -26.95
N SER A 354 34.63 -33.93 -25.94
CA SER A 354 33.63 -32.84 -25.77
C SER A 354 33.12 -32.71 -24.32
N ARG A 355 34.03 -32.41 -23.37
CA ARG A 355 33.64 -32.12 -21.97
C ARG A 355 34.28 -30.87 -21.35
N ARG A 356 35.09 -30.11 -22.10
CA ARG A 356 35.67 -28.82 -21.63
C ARG A 356 34.78 -27.60 -21.93
N TYR A 357 33.99 -27.64 -23.00
CA TYR A 357 33.07 -26.55 -23.40
C TYR A 357 32.04 -26.10 -22.33
N PRO A 358 31.36 -26.97 -21.57
CA PRO A 358 30.36 -26.50 -20.60
C PRO A 358 30.97 -25.79 -19.38
N LYS A 359 32.24 -26.06 -19.05
CA LYS A 359 32.93 -25.40 -17.91
C LYS A 359 33.42 -24.00 -18.28
N ILE A 360 33.93 -23.82 -19.50
CA ILE A 360 34.37 -22.53 -20.02
C ILE A 360 33.16 -21.59 -20.19
N LEU A 361 32.05 -22.12 -20.72
CA LEU A 361 30.81 -21.36 -20.86
C LEU A 361 30.23 -20.94 -19.51
N ALA A 362 30.19 -21.84 -18.52
CA ALA A 362 29.71 -21.50 -17.18
C ALA A 362 30.60 -20.46 -16.48
N LEU A 363 31.93 -20.56 -16.65
CA LEU A 363 32.87 -19.56 -16.14
C LEU A 363 32.72 -18.21 -16.84
N ALA A 364 32.53 -18.20 -18.17
CA ALA A 364 32.28 -16.98 -18.93
C ALA A 364 30.98 -16.29 -18.50
N ILE A 365 29.89 -17.04 -18.28
CA ILE A 365 28.62 -16.51 -17.76
C ILE A 365 28.82 -15.95 -16.35
N PHE A 366 29.53 -16.66 -15.47
CA PHE A 366 29.81 -16.19 -14.12
C PHE A 366 30.64 -14.90 -14.13
N LEU A 367 31.71 -14.83 -14.93
CA LEU A 367 32.53 -13.64 -15.10
C LEU A 367 31.72 -12.49 -15.69
N TYR A 368 30.85 -12.75 -16.68
CA TYR A 368 29.96 -11.75 -17.24
C TYR A 368 28.99 -11.19 -16.18
N LEU A 369 28.35 -12.06 -15.39
CA LEU A 369 27.44 -11.64 -14.32
C LEU A 369 28.17 -10.86 -13.22
N ALA A 370 29.38 -11.29 -12.83
CA ALA A 370 30.20 -10.59 -11.85
C ALA A 370 30.65 -9.22 -12.36
N LEU A 371 31.09 -9.14 -13.61
CA LEU A 371 31.51 -7.89 -14.25
C LEU A 371 30.34 -6.92 -14.40
N THR A 372 29.21 -7.37 -14.94
CA THR A 372 28.01 -6.54 -15.11
C THR A 372 27.38 -6.12 -13.78
N ALA A 373 27.40 -6.97 -12.76
CA ALA A 373 26.95 -6.59 -11.42
C ALA A 373 27.86 -5.54 -10.75
N SER A 374 29.16 -5.52 -11.08
CA SER A 374 30.15 -4.58 -10.53
C SER A 374 30.23 -3.26 -11.29
N LEU A 375 30.00 -3.28 -12.61
CA LEU A 375 30.12 -2.10 -13.48
C LEU A 375 28.80 -1.33 -13.65
N ARG A 376 27.65 -1.92 -13.33
CA ARG A 376 26.37 -1.23 -13.46
C ARG A 376 26.26 -0.08 -12.46
N PRO A 377 25.69 1.08 -12.85
CA PRO A 377 25.32 2.14 -11.91
C PRO A 377 24.43 1.61 -10.77
N SER A 378 24.52 2.21 -9.59
CA SER A 378 23.69 1.81 -8.44
C SER A 378 22.20 2.07 -8.69
N SER A 379 21.86 3.28 -9.15
CA SER A 379 20.50 3.64 -9.53
C SER A 379 20.37 3.69 -11.06
N PRO A 380 19.32 3.09 -11.67
CA PRO A 380 18.22 2.34 -11.05
C PRO A 380 18.46 0.81 -10.96
N TYR A 381 19.64 0.30 -11.35
CA TYR A 381 19.83 -1.15 -11.54
C TYR A 381 19.78 -1.98 -10.25
N SER A 382 20.12 -1.39 -9.10
CA SER A 382 19.99 -2.08 -7.81
C SER A 382 18.52 -2.31 -7.45
N GLN A 383 17.67 -1.31 -7.73
CA GLN A 383 16.22 -1.35 -7.54
C GLN A 383 15.58 -2.32 -8.53
N MET A 384 15.94 -2.22 -9.82
CA MET A 384 15.48 -3.15 -10.85
C MET A 384 15.79 -4.61 -10.52
N SER A 385 16.85 -4.88 -9.74
CA SER A 385 17.25 -6.23 -9.33
C SER A 385 16.34 -6.81 -8.23
N ALA A 386 15.49 -6.00 -7.61
CA ALA A 386 14.54 -6.46 -6.62
C ALA A 386 13.66 -7.59 -7.19
N SER A 387 13.39 -8.58 -6.35
CA SER A 387 12.49 -9.69 -6.63
C SER A 387 11.37 -9.66 -5.60
N LEU A 388 10.13 -9.88 -6.04
CA LEU A 388 8.94 -9.75 -5.21
C LEU A 388 9.04 -10.55 -3.87
N PRO A 389 9.47 -11.82 -3.85
CA PRO A 389 9.63 -12.54 -2.57
C PRO A 389 10.63 -11.90 -1.61
N ILE A 390 11.68 -11.26 -2.14
CA ILE A 390 12.72 -10.60 -1.33
C ILE A 390 12.20 -9.28 -0.77
N THR A 391 11.47 -8.50 -1.56
CA THR A 391 10.84 -7.24 -1.09
C THR A 391 9.72 -7.52 -0.10
N MET A 392 8.97 -8.61 -0.26
CA MET A 392 7.99 -9.04 0.74
C MET A 392 8.63 -9.42 2.08
N LEU A 393 9.84 -10.00 2.09
CA LEU A 393 10.56 -10.30 3.34
C LEU A 393 10.94 -9.02 4.10
N GLN A 394 11.05 -7.88 3.41
CA GLN A 394 11.29 -6.58 4.06
C GLN A 394 10.09 -6.15 4.92
N MET A 395 8.88 -6.70 4.72
CA MET A 395 7.73 -6.47 5.63
C MET A 395 7.95 -7.05 7.04
N ILE A 396 8.92 -7.96 7.21
CA ILE A 396 9.21 -8.64 8.48
C ILE A 396 10.36 -7.94 9.24
N GLY A 397 11.18 -7.14 8.54
CA GLY A 397 12.28 -6.38 9.14
C GLY A 397 11.89 -4.94 9.49
N SER A 398 12.48 -4.36 10.54
CA SER A 398 12.40 -2.92 10.77
C SER A 398 13.28 -2.18 9.75
N HIS A 399 12.70 -1.20 9.04
CA HIS A 399 13.48 -0.31 8.20
C HIS A 399 14.34 0.58 9.10
N SER A 400 15.67 0.44 9.01
CA SER A 400 16.59 1.39 9.60
C SER A 400 16.65 2.65 8.72
N ASP A 401 15.63 3.50 8.84
CA ASP A 401 15.52 4.79 8.15
C ASP A 401 16.56 5.83 8.65
N SER A 402 17.46 5.39 9.55
CA SER A 402 18.22 6.24 10.45
C SER A 402 19.70 6.42 10.09
N GLN A 403 20.33 5.55 9.29
CA GLN A 403 21.76 5.68 8.97
C GLN A 403 22.03 6.45 7.67
N ALA A 404 21.37 6.12 6.55
CA ALA A 404 21.60 6.81 5.28
C ALA A 404 21.21 8.31 5.36
N ASN A 405 20.08 8.62 6.01
CA ASN A 405 19.59 9.99 6.19
C ASN A 405 20.43 10.84 7.16
N ARG A 406 21.12 10.23 8.14
CA ARG A 406 22.04 10.95 9.04
C ARG A 406 23.34 11.34 8.32
N TYR A 407 23.81 10.51 7.39
CA TYR A 407 25.02 10.80 6.61
C TYR A 407 24.82 11.92 5.59
N THR A 408 23.63 12.02 4.96
CA THR A 408 23.28 13.14 4.07
C THR A 408 23.05 14.44 4.84
N LEU A 409 22.40 14.40 6.01
CA LEU A 409 22.21 15.60 6.85
C LEU A 409 23.54 16.24 7.29
N ASN A 410 24.54 15.43 7.65
CA ASN A 410 25.87 15.91 8.04
C ASN A 410 26.65 16.61 6.90
N ARG A 411 26.21 16.48 5.65
CA ARG A 411 26.78 17.16 4.47
C ARG A 411 25.82 18.19 3.85
N ASN A 412 24.63 18.38 4.42
CA ASN A 412 23.66 19.34 3.90
C ASN A 412 24.20 20.77 4.13
N PRO A 413 24.33 21.61 3.08
CA PRO A 413 24.81 22.98 3.22
C PRO A 413 23.77 23.96 3.82
N TRP A 414 22.52 23.53 4.04
CA TRP A 414 21.46 24.35 4.63
C TRP A 414 21.47 24.32 6.18
N PRO A 415 21.20 25.44 6.87
CA PRO A 415 20.96 26.78 6.34
C PRO A 415 22.22 27.45 5.80
N PHE A 416 22.10 28.13 4.66
CA PHE A 416 23.24 28.80 4.06
C PHE A 416 23.74 29.96 4.95
N PRO A 417 25.04 30.04 5.29
CA PRO A 417 25.56 31.03 6.24
C PRO A 417 25.24 32.49 5.88
N GLN A 418 25.21 32.83 4.59
CA GLN A 418 24.88 34.17 4.12
C GLN A 418 23.42 34.57 4.39
N LEU A 419 22.50 33.61 4.50
CA LEU A 419 21.09 33.88 4.78
C LEU A 419 20.86 34.15 6.27
N ILE A 420 21.53 33.38 7.13
CA ILE A 420 21.36 33.44 8.60
C ILE A 420 22.38 34.35 9.31
N HIS A 421 23.19 35.09 8.55
CA HIS A 421 24.21 35.97 9.10
C HIS A 421 23.60 37.01 10.06
N THR A 422 24.34 37.39 11.10
CA THR A 422 23.87 38.27 12.19
C THR A 422 23.44 39.66 11.71
N THR A 423 23.93 40.11 10.55
CA THR A 423 23.49 41.36 9.90
C THR A 423 22.05 41.34 9.43
N ASN A 424 21.49 40.14 9.19
CA ASN A 424 20.11 39.96 8.76
C ASN A 424 19.15 39.76 9.93
N TRP A 425 19.64 39.73 11.17
CA TRP A 425 18.81 39.50 12.35
C TRP A 425 17.86 40.66 12.62
N GLU A 426 16.62 40.33 12.94
CA GLU A 426 15.54 41.28 13.14
C GLU A 426 15.14 41.28 14.61
N LYS A 427 15.12 42.47 15.23
CA LYS A 427 14.74 42.62 16.64
C LYS A 427 13.22 42.49 16.82
N PRO A 428 12.75 41.98 17.97
CA PRO A 428 11.32 41.95 18.27
C PRO A 428 10.72 43.36 18.28
N LYS A 429 9.48 43.49 17.77
CA LYS A 429 8.72 44.75 17.71
C LYS A 429 7.22 44.47 17.83
N GLY A 430 6.57 45.01 18.86
CA GLY A 430 5.15 44.71 19.12
C GLY A 430 4.94 43.21 19.34
N TYR A 431 4.03 42.58 18.56
CA TYR A 431 3.81 41.14 18.59
C TYR A 431 4.82 40.33 17.75
N PHE A 432 5.60 40.98 16.88
CA PHE A 432 6.66 40.31 16.13
C PHE A 432 7.77 39.85 17.08
N LYS A 433 8.03 38.54 17.05
CA LYS A 433 8.94 37.86 17.98
C LYS A 433 10.43 38.11 17.70
N GLY A 434 10.75 38.75 16.57
CA GLY A 434 12.11 38.83 16.05
C GLY A 434 12.45 37.62 15.17
N TRP A 435 13.63 37.69 14.56
CA TRP A 435 14.19 36.62 13.74
C TRP A 435 15.72 36.62 13.89
N ALA A 436 16.27 35.54 14.44
CA ALA A 436 17.70 35.39 14.69
C ALA A 436 18.04 33.89 14.81
N PRO A 437 18.09 33.15 13.68
CA PRO A 437 18.42 31.74 13.69
C PRO A 437 19.89 31.49 14.04
N GLY A 438 20.14 30.38 14.74
CA GLY A 438 21.47 29.88 15.11
C GLY A 438 21.58 29.47 16.57
N ASP A 439 22.49 28.53 16.86
CA ASP A 439 22.59 27.85 18.16
C ASP A 439 22.92 28.78 19.35
N ASN A 440 23.55 29.93 19.09
CA ASN A 440 23.95 30.93 20.11
C ASN A 440 23.04 32.17 20.15
N SER A 441 21.83 32.10 19.55
CA SER A 441 20.92 33.24 19.50
C SER A 441 20.26 33.52 20.86
N ILE A 442 20.65 34.64 21.49
CA ILE A 442 20.01 35.14 22.72
C ILE A 442 18.52 35.41 22.49
N LEU A 443 18.13 35.91 21.30
CA LEU A 443 16.73 36.17 20.98
C LEU A 443 15.90 34.88 20.90
N ALA A 444 16.47 33.81 20.34
CA ALA A 444 15.82 32.52 20.29
C ALA A 444 15.64 31.92 21.71
N GLN A 445 16.64 32.07 22.58
CA GLN A 445 16.56 31.67 23.99
C GLN A 445 15.49 32.48 24.74
N LEU A 446 15.47 33.80 24.57
CA LEU A 446 14.45 34.67 25.18
C LEU A 446 13.02 34.29 24.76
N TYR A 447 12.82 33.94 23.49
CA TYR A 447 11.51 33.43 23.06
C TYR A 447 11.18 32.08 23.71
N ARG A 448 12.15 31.19 23.82
CA ARG A 448 11.97 29.87 24.41
C ARG A 448 11.59 29.94 25.89
N ASP A 449 12.18 30.87 26.63
CA ASP A 449 11.92 31.07 28.06
C ASP A 449 10.69 31.96 28.31
N ARG A 450 10.04 32.46 27.25
CA ARG A 450 8.87 33.33 27.34
C ARG A 450 7.63 32.54 27.76
N LEU A 451 7.08 32.87 28.92
CA LEU A 451 5.73 32.51 29.31
C LEU A 451 4.74 33.63 28.86
N PRO A 452 3.79 33.36 27.95
CA PRO A 452 2.82 34.38 27.54
C PRO A 452 1.93 34.81 28.70
N THR A 453 1.73 36.12 28.88
CA THR A 453 0.93 36.67 30.00
C THR A 453 -0.56 36.36 29.91
N TRP A 454 -1.04 35.99 28.72
CA TRP A 454 -2.42 35.60 28.48
C TRP A 454 -2.68 34.11 28.71
N LEU A 455 -1.64 33.31 28.94
CA LEU A 455 -1.77 31.87 29.14
C LEU A 455 -2.39 31.61 30.53
N PRO A 456 -3.50 30.85 30.63
CA PRO A 456 -4.08 30.51 31.93
C PRO A 456 -3.21 29.48 32.67
N GLU A 457 -3.38 29.37 33.99
CA GLU A 457 -2.64 28.42 34.84
C GLU A 457 -2.80 26.97 34.37
N THR A 458 -4.02 26.60 33.98
CA THR A 458 -4.34 25.31 33.35
C THR A 458 -4.69 25.55 31.88
N PRO A 459 -3.70 25.51 30.97
CA PRO A 459 -3.95 25.72 29.55
C PRO A 459 -4.72 24.56 28.93
N PRO A 460 -5.53 24.82 27.89
CA PRO A 460 -6.18 23.76 27.14
C PRO A 460 -5.17 22.98 26.29
N ALA A 461 -5.61 21.83 25.74
CA ALA A 461 -4.80 21.04 24.82
C ALA A 461 -4.25 21.89 23.66
N GLY A 462 -3.02 21.60 23.22
CA GLY A 462 -2.31 22.38 22.19
C GLY A 462 -1.42 23.51 22.73
N PHE A 463 -1.63 23.96 23.97
CA PHE A 463 -0.88 25.08 24.56
C PHE A 463 0.20 24.64 25.58
N CYS A 464 0.43 23.34 25.69
CA CYS A 464 1.39 22.78 26.65
C CYS A 464 2.85 23.22 26.41
N LYS A 465 3.19 23.66 25.19
CA LYS A 465 4.55 24.06 24.79
C LYS A 465 5.13 25.24 25.58
N TRP A 466 4.28 26.05 26.20
CA TRP A 466 4.69 27.20 27.03
C TRP A 466 4.81 26.86 28.52
N LEU A 467 4.44 25.65 28.95
CA LEU A 467 4.52 25.28 30.36
C LEU A 467 5.95 24.94 30.78
N PRO A 468 6.41 25.42 31.95
CA PRO A 468 7.73 25.06 32.49
C PRO A 468 7.82 23.56 32.80
N SER A 469 8.98 22.96 32.54
CA SER A 469 9.30 21.55 32.81
C SER A 469 9.19 21.13 34.29
N ASN A 470 9.01 22.05 35.23
CA ASN A 470 8.79 21.75 36.66
C ASN A 470 7.33 21.54 37.06
N HIS A 471 6.35 21.92 36.21
CA HIS A 471 4.94 21.61 36.47
C HIS A 471 4.56 20.15 36.17
N SER A 472 5.48 19.36 35.57
CA SER A 472 5.27 17.95 35.24
C SER A 472 5.48 16.98 36.41
N ASN A 473 5.89 17.45 37.60
CA ASN A 473 6.10 16.63 38.79
C ASN A 473 4.94 16.68 39.80
N GLN A 474 3.87 17.44 39.53
CA GLN A 474 2.63 17.27 40.28
C GLN A 474 1.91 16.06 39.71
N GLY A 475 2.17 14.91 40.33
CA GLY A 475 1.64 13.61 39.93
C GLY A 475 0.14 13.59 39.77
N ASP A 476 -0.30 12.61 38.99
CA ASP A 476 -1.66 12.12 38.79
C ASP A 476 -2.60 12.49 39.95
N ARG A 477 -3.17 13.69 39.90
CA ARG A 477 -4.39 13.99 40.64
C ARG A 477 -5.52 13.64 39.69
N GLU A 478 -6.03 12.42 39.84
CA GLU A 478 -7.39 12.09 39.44
C GLU A 478 -8.34 13.10 40.11
N VAL A 479 -8.64 14.18 39.39
CA VAL A 479 -9.79 15.02 39.75
C VAL A 479 -11.01 14.29 39.23
N ALA A 480 -11.82 13.83 40.18
CA ALA A 480 -13.06 13.12 39.95
C ALA A 480 -13.97 13.85 38.95
N ASP A 481 -14.39 13.08 37.94
CA ASP A 481 -15.69 13.07 37.28
C ASP A 481 -16.56 14.34 37.44
N SER A 482 -16.14 15.41 36.77
CA SER A 482 -16.96 16.61 36.59
C SER A 482 -16.89 17.10 35.14
N GLY A 483 -17.42 16.30 34.21
CA GLY A 483 -18.09 16.74 32.98
C GLY A 483 -17.41 17.73 32.02
N GLY A 484 -16.11 18.02 32.16
CA GLY A 484 -15.36 18.95 31.31
C GLY A 484 -14.10 18.29 30.76
N ALA A 485 -13.95 18.29 29.44
CA ALA A 485 -12.85 17.68 28.69
C ALA A 485 -11.50 18.39 28.90
N GLY A 486 -10.97 18.39 30.13
CA GLY A 486 -9.60 18.80 30.41
C GLY A 486 -8.64 17.62 30.23
N ARG A 487 -8.22 17.33 28.98
CA ARG A 487 -7.07 16.41 28.78
C ARG A 487 -5.81 17.07 29.32
N VAL A 488 -5.12 16.38 30.22
CA VAL A 488 -3.88 16.80 30.86
C VAL A 488 -2.75 16.89 29.83
N CYS A 489 -1.91 17.93 29.93
CA CYS A 489 -0.67 18.01 29.14
C CYS A 489 0.21 16.77 29.39
N HIS A 490 0.32 15.87 28.41
CA HIS A 490 1.22 14.73 28.51
C HIS A 490 2.69 15.19 28.50
N GLU A 491 3.54 14.49 29.25
CA GLU A 491 4.97 14.78 29.40
C GLU A 491 5.69 14.88 28.04
N THR A 492 5.88 16.10 27.53
CA THR A 492 6.79 16.36 26.40
C THR A 492 8.19 16.57 26.94
N LYS A 493 8.81 15.45 27.34
CA LYS A 493 10.11 15.37 28.01
C LYS A 493 11.34 15.63 27.12
N VAL A 494 11.24 16.28 25.96
CA VAL A 494 12.39 16.37 25.04
C VAL A 494 12.67 17.81 24.59
N ASP A 495 13.84 18.28 25.02
CA ASP A 495 14.55 19.45 24.51
C ASP A 495 14.59 19.41 22.97
N GLY A 496 14.04 20.44 22.30
CA GLY A 496 14.09 20.54 20.84
C GLY A 496 13.00 19.81 20.06
N MET A 497 11.76 19.70 20.55
CA MET A 497 10.57 19.30 19.73
C MET A 497 9.60 20.46 19.47
N PHE A 498 9.88 21.64 20.01
CA PHE A 498 9.04 22.83 19.86
C PHE A 498 9.46 23.67 18.65
N TYR A 499 8.49 24.27 17.97
CA TYR A 499 8.73 25.24 16.90
C TYR A 499 9.01 26.62 17.48
N ASN A 500 10.19 27.17 17.17
CA ASN A 500 10.59 28.51 17.58
C ASN A 500 10.68 29.40 16.34
N PRO A 501 9.75 30.35 16.15
CA PRO A 501 9.68 31.18 14.96
C PRO A 501 10.81 32.23 14.92
N VAL A 502 11.54 32.45 16.02
CA VAL A 502 12.75 33.29 16.04
C VAL A 502 13.96 32.51 15.49
N ASN A 503 13.96 31.19 15.67
CA ASN A 503 15.06 30.31 15.26
C ASN A 503 14.81 29.58 13.93
N ASP A 504 13.67 29.79 13.27
CA ASP A 504 13.36 29.16 11.99
C ASP A 504 14.09 29.85 10.83
N PRO A 505 15.07 29.19 10.16
CA PRO A 505 15.79 29.79 9.04
C PRO A 505 14.94 29.98 7.78
N LEU A 506 13.79 29.31 7.65
CA LEU A 506 12.88 29.46 6.51
C LEU A 506 11.87 30.59 6.68
N ARG A 507 11.70 31.10 7.90
CA ARG A 507 10.61 32.02 8.21
C ARG A 507 10.66 33.28 7.35
N VAL A 508 9.56 33.53 6.63
CA VAL A 508 9.20 34.79 5.99
C VAL A 508 7.79 35.14 6.45
N THR A 509 7.56 36.37 6.88
CA THR A 509 6.26 36.81 7.41
C THR A 509 5.90 38.19 6.91
N ASN A 510 4.63 38.39 6.59
CA ASN A 510 4.08 39.66 6.09
C ASN A 510 3.24 40.41 7.13
N GLN A 511 3.37 40.07 8.41
CA GLN A 511 2.56 40.66 9.47
C GLN A 511 2.93 42.12 9.78
N ASP A 512 4.07 42.59 9.28
CA ASP A 512 4.50 43.99 9.30
C ASP A 512 3.90 44.83 8.17
N GLU A 513 3.35 44.20 7.13
CA GLU A 513 2.66 44.87 6.03
C GLU A 513 1.25 45.31 6.44
N ALA A 514 0.72 46.34 5.79
CA ALA A 514 -0.69 46.71 5.95
C ALA A 514 -1.63 45.62 5.37
N ILE A 515 -2.88 45.62 5.81
CA ILE A 515 -3.94 44.86 5.11
C ILE A 515 -4.09 45.38 3.68
N LEU A 516 -4.51 44.52 2.75
CA LEU A 516 -4.74 44.90 1.35
C LEU A 516 -5.69 46.10 1.28
N ASP A 517 -5.33 47.13 0.50
CA ASP A 517 -6.06 48.40 0.44
C ASP A 517 -7.55 48.22 0.11
N ILE A 518 -7.86 47.29 -0.81
CA ILE A 518 -9.24 46.95 -1.21
C ILE A 518 -10.11 46.44 -0.04
N LEU A 519 -9.50 45.91 1.03
CA LEU A 519 -10.20 45.39 2.21
C LEU A 519 -10.31 46.43 3.32
N SER A 520 -9.44 47.45 3.32
CA SER A 520 -9.26 48.37 4.44
C SER A 520 -10.54 49.12 4.82
N ASP A 521 -11.27 49.64 3.84
CA ASP A 521 -12.47 50.44 4.10
C ASP A 521 -13.61 49.59 4.68
N SER A 522 -13.84 48.39 4.13
CA SER A 522 -14.87 47.47 4.62
C SER A 522 -14.57 46.99 6.05
N PHE A 523 -13.30 46.81 6.39
CA PHE A 523 -12.91 46.37 7.73
C PHE A 523 -13.01 47.52 8.75
N ARG A 524 -12.59 48.74 8.39
CA ARG A 524 -12.67 49.93 9.26
C ARG A 524 -14.10 50.38 9.56
N ASN A 525 -15.01 50.22 8.60
CA ASN A 525 -16.41 50.66 8.76
C ASN A 525 -17.25 49.70 9.61
N GLY A 526 -16.70 48.55 10.03
CA GLY A 526 -17.36 47.59 10.91
C GLY A 526 -18.54 46.84 10.28
N THR A 527 -18.64 46.84 8.95
CA THR A 527 -19.70 46.14 8.20
C THR A 527 -19.48 44.64 8.17
N VAL A 528 -18.23 44.19 8.21
CA VAL A 528 -17.85 42.78 8.24
C VAL A 528 -17.88 42.28 9.69
N LYS A 529 -18.81 41.37 10.01
CA LYS A 529 -18.92 40.73 11.33
C LYS A 529 -18.83 39.22 11.19
N ILE A 530 -17.77 38.62 11.71
CA ILE A 530 -17.54 37.18 11.63
C ILE A 530 -17.94 36.56 12.97
N LYS A 531 -19.21 36.16 13.10
CA LYS A 531 -19.70 35.47 14.30
C LYS A 531 -19.45 33.96 14.21
N HIS A 532 -19.61 33.39 13.03
CA HIS A 532 -19.45 31.96 12.76
C HIS A 532 -18.33 31.74 11.72
N ILE A 533 -17.72 30.56 11.75
CA ILE A 533 -16.72 30.12 10.78
C ILE A 533 -17.14 28.73 10.28
N ALA A 534 -17.20 28.57 8.97
CA ALA A 534 -17.41 27.29 8.30
C ALA A 534 -16.18 26.97 7.44
N LEU A 535 -15.39 25.97 7.82
CA LEU A 535 -14.24 25.49 7.07
C LEU A 535 -14.64 24.25 6.27
N ILE A 536 -14.75 24.39 4.95
CA ILE A 536 -15.15 23.34 4.03
C ILE A 536 -13.91 22.83 3.30
N MET A 537 -13.47 21.63 3.65
CA MET A 537 -12.37 20.94 3.02
C MET A 537 -12.92 20.06 1.90
N LEU A 538 -12.49 20.32 0.68
CA LEU A 538 -12.98 19.72 -0.55
C LEU A 538 -12.06 18.56 -0.95
N GLU A 539 -12.56 17.34 -0.85
CA GLU A 539 -11.85 16.11 -1.20
C GLU A 539 -11.47 16.09 -2.68
N SER A 540 -10.23 15.69 -2.99
CA SER A 540 -9.71 15.46 -4.34
C SER A 540 -10.09 16.56 -5.35
N THR A 541 -10.19 17.81 -4.91
CA THR A 541 -10.75 18.93 -5.70
C THR A 541 -9.65 19.74 -6.37
N ARG A 542 -9.70 19.73 -7.71
CA ARG A 542 -8.80 20.49 -8.58
C ARG A 542 -9.15 21.97 -8.64
N GLU A 543 -8.13 22.82 -8.56
CA GLU A 543 -8.25 24.28 -8.80
C GLU A 543 -8.86 24.60 -10.17
N GLU A 544 -8.51 23.83 -11.20
CA GLU A 544 -8.98 24.06 -12.59
C GLU A 544 -10.48 23.77 -12.79
N LEU A 545 -11.13 23.18 -11.79
CA LEU A 545 -12.56 22.85 -11.80
C LEU A 545 -13.34 23.64 -10.74
N PHE A 546 -12.73 24.66 -10.12
CA PHE A 546 -13.37 25.45 -9.06
C PHE A 546 -13.27 26.97 -9.32
N PRO A 547 -14.00 27.50 -10.32
CA PRO A 547 -14.83 26.81 -11.32
C PRO A 547 -14.03 26.42 -12.59
N LEU A 548 -14.65 25.60 -13.45
CA LEU A 548 -14.16 25.40 -14.83
C LEU A 548 -14.35 26.69 -15.66
N GLN A 549 -13.30 27.14 -16.33
CA GLN A 549 -13.33 28.37 -17.15
C GLN A 549 -13.24 28.06 -18.66
N LEU A 550 -13.92 28.88 -19.47
CA LEU A 550 -13.78 28.85 -20.93
C LEU A 550 -12.33 29.16 -21.33
N GLY A 551 -11.76 28.34 -22.21
CA GLY A 551 -10.40 28.49 -22.73
C GLY A 551 -9.30 27.92 -21.82
N SER A 552 -9.66 27.40 -20.64
CA SER A 552 -8.71 26.68 -19.79
C SER A 552 -8.22 25.39 -20.45
N ASP A 553 -7.08 24.86 -19.99
CA ASP A 553 -6.52 23.62 -20.52
C ASP A 553 -7.48 22.44 -20.41
N ILE A 554 -8.20 22.31 -19.29
CA ILE A 554 -9.20 21.26 -19.09
C ILE A 554 -10.38 21.43 -20.06
N HIS A 555 -10.82 22.68 -20.30
CA HIS A 555 -11.84 22.95 -21.31
C HIS A 555 -11.37 22.51 -22.71
N ASN A 556 -10.13 22.82 -23.08
CA ASN A 556 -9.54 22.42 -24.36
C ASN A 556 -9.43 20.89 -24.50
N ILE A 557 -8.97 20.19 -23.47
CA ILE A 557 -8.91 18.71 -23.43
C ILE A 557 -10.29 18.10 -23.67
N ILE A 558 -11.33 18.67 -23.03
CA ILE A 558 -12.71 18.19 -23.21
C ILE A 558 -13.21 18.46 -24.65
N LEU A 559 -12.98 19.65 -25.19
CA LEU A 559 -13.36 20.00 -26.56
C LEU A 559 -12.69 19.07 -27.59
N GLU A 560 -11.40 18.81 -27.43
CA GLU A 560 -10.65 17.92 -28.31
C GLU A 560 -11.21 16.50 -28.32
N SER A 561 -11.68 16.01 -27.17
CA SER A 561 -12.31 14.67 -27.08
C SER A 561 -13.55 14.54 -27.98
N TYR A 562 -14.24 15.65 -28.28
CA TYR A 562 -15.45 15.69 -29.11
C TYR A 562 -15.23 16.11 -30.56
N LYS A 563 -13.98 16.33 -30.98
CA LYS A 563 -13.65 16.78 -32.34
C LYS A 563 -14.31 15.87 -33.40
N GLY A 564 -15.16 16.46 -34.24
CA GLY A 564 -15.90 15.75 -35.29
C GLY A 564 -17.13 14.95 -34.83
N ARG A 565 -17.56 15.09 -33.56
CA ARG A 565 -18.74 14.38 -33.00
C ARG A 565 -19.84 15.29 -32.45
N LYS A 566 -19.46 16.39 -31.78
CA LYS A 566 -20.40 17.39 -31.25
C LYS A 566 -19.98 18.78 -31.70
N ASP A 567 -20.95 19.68 -31.80
CA ASP A 567 -20.69 21.10 -32.00
C ASP A 567 -20.07 21.70 -30.72
N GLY A 568 -19.17 22.66 -30.88
CA GLY A 568 -18.52 23.35 -29.76
C GLY A 568 -19.51 24.11 -28.89
N ASP A 569 -20.57 24.65 -29.48
CA ASP A 569 -21.65 25.34 -28.77
C ASP A 569 -22.40 24.40 -27.81
N ASP A 570 -22.69 23.17 -28.26
CA ASP A 570 -23.35 22.15 -27.43
C ASP A 570 -22.47 21.72 -26.25
N VAL A 571 -21.16 21.59 -26.48
CA VAL A 571 -20.20 21.25 -25.42
C VAL A 571 -20.07 22.40 -24.43
N ASN A 572 -19.96 23.65 -24.89
CA ASN A 572 -19.89 24.82 -24.00
C ASN A 572 -21.18 25.00 -23.18
N ALA A 573 -22.35 24.77 -23.78
CA ALA A 573 -23.62 24.82 -23.06
C ALA A 573 -23.77 23.71 -22.00
N LEU A 574 -23.11 22.56 -22.22
CA LEU A 574 -23.04 21.49 -21.24
C LEU A 574 -22.09 21.83 -20.08
N LEU A 575 -20.89 22.33 -20.40
CA LEU A 575 -19.85 22.62 -19.42
C LEU A 575 -20.17 23.84 -18.55
N SER A 576 -20.99 24.78 -19.05
CA SER A 576 -21.44 25.91 -18.24
C SER A 576 -22.27 25.51 -17.02
N GLN A 577 -22.83 24.29 -17.02
CA GLN A 577 -23.63 23.75 -15.92
C GLN A 577 -22.81 22.93 -14.91
N LEU A 578 -21.49 22.83 -15.11
CA LEU A 578 -20.66 21.93 -14.31
C LEU A 578 -20.38 22.47 -12.90
N THR A 579 -20.00 23.74 -12.77
CA THR A 579 -19.56 24.37 -11.50
C THR A 579 -20.07 25.82 -11.27
N PRO A 580 -21.37 26.11 -11.47
CA PRO A 580 -21.90 27.46 -11.31
C PRO A 580 -21.86 27.98 -9.86
N VAL A 581 -21.93 27.10 -8.84
CA VAL A 581 -21.82 27.52 -7.43
C VAL A 581 -20.38 27.97 -7.13
N ALA A 582 -19.37 27.22 -7.57
CA ALA A 582 -17.97 27.59 -7.42
C ALA A 582 -17.64 28.95 -8.09
N GLU A 583 -18.24 29.26 -9.25
CA GLU A 583 -18.12 30.58 -9.89
C GLU A 583 -18.64 31.70 -8.98
N LYS A 584 -19.79 31.51 -8.33
CA LYS A 584 -20.35 32.48 -7.39
C LYS A 584 -19.53 32.62 -6.11
N ILE A 585 -19.07 31.50 -5.56
CA ILE A 585 -18.23 31.44 -4.36
C ILE A 585 -16.93 32.21 -4.59
N THR A 586 -16.17 31.84 -5.64
CA THR A 586 -14.82 32.38 -5.91
C THR A 586 -14.87 33.75 -6.58
N GLY A 587 -15.85 33.99 -7.44
CA GLY A 587 -15.92 35.20 -8.26
C GLY A 587 -15.04 35.19 -9.49
N LYS A 588 -14.40 34.05 -9.76
CA LYS A 588 -13.71 33.82 -11.02
C LYS A 588 -14.77 33.75 -12.12
N ALA A 589 -14.70 34.65 -13.09
CA ALA A 589 -15.61 34.62 -14.22
C ALA A 589 -15.33 33.39 -15.08
N SER A 590 -16.37 32.61 -15.40
CA SER A 590 -16.24 31.46 -16.31
C SER A 590 -16.36 31.86 -17.78
N CYS A 591 -16.96 33.02 -18.06
CA CYS A 591 -17.04 33.68 -19.37
C CYS A 591 -17.56 32.80 -20.53
N TRP A 592 -18.54 31.93 -20.28
CA TRP A 592 -19.10 31.03 -21.28
C TRP A 592 -19.69 31.75 -22.49
N LYS A 593 -19.18 31.42 -23.69
CA LYS A 593 -19.59 31.98 -24.98
C LYS A 593 -19.86 30.89 -26.01
N LYS A 594 -20.69 31.21 -27.00
CA LYS A 594 -20.85 30.46 -28.24
C LYS A 594 -19.66 30.71 -29.18
N THR A 595 -19.46 29.82 -30.14
CA THR A 595 -18.45 29.88 -31.20
C THR A 595 -18.56 31.14 -32.05
N ASN A 596 -19.77 31.69 -32.21
CA ASN A 596 -19.99 32.98 -32.89
C ASN A 596 -19.65 34.22 -32.03
N GLY A 597 -19.18 34.02 -30.79
CA GLY A 597 -18.77 35.09 -29.86
C GLY A 597 -19.89 35.66 -28.98
N SER A 598 -21.16 35.24 -29.17
CA SER A 598 -22.26 35.66 -28.31
C SER A 598 -22.25 34.95 -26.95
N ASP A 599 -22.70 35.63 -25.90
CA ASP A 599 -22.75 35.06 -24.56
C ASP A 599 -23.76 33.91 -24.46
N LEU A 600 -23.40 32.88 -23.69
CA LEU A 600 -24.35 31.85 -23.29
C LEU A 600 -25.28 32.39 -22.20
N ALA A 601 -26.52 31.89 -22.18
CA ALA A 601 -27.47 32.27 -21.14
C ALA A 601 -26.92 31.90 -19.75
N LYS A 602 -27.16 32.78 -18.77
CA LYS A 602 -26.78 32.51 -17.38
C LYS A 602 -27.45 31.21 -16.91
N VAL A 603 -26.67 30.32 -16.33
CA VAL A 603 -27.16 29.06 -15.79
C VAL A 603 -27.87 29.32 -14.46
N PRO A 604 -29.11 28.85 -14.28
CA PRO A 604 -29.80 28.95 -13.00
C PRO A 604 -29.11 28.05 -11.97
N ILE A 605 -29.02 28.52 -10.72
CA ILE A 605 -28.49 27.77 -9.57
C ILE A 605 -29.68 27.50 -8.64
N PRO A 606 -30.47 26.44 -8.87
CA PRO A 606 -31.67 26.18 -8.08
C PRO A 606 -31.37 25.84 -6.63
N GLU A 607 -30.17 25.34 -6.33
CA GLU A 607 -29.75 24.91 -4.99
C GLU A 607 -29.48 26.11 -4.06
N TRP A 608 -29.17 27.29 -4.61
CA TRP A 608 -28.72 28.44 -3.83
C TRP A 608 -29.12 29.79 -4.42
N ASN A 609 -29.86 30.55 -3.62
CA ASN A 609 -30.20 31.95 -3.87
C ASN A 609 -29.19 32.88 -3.16
N ASP A 610 -28.06 33.16 -3.82
CA ASP A 610 -27.05 34.09 -3.30
C ASP A 610 -27.58 35.53 -3.28
N THR A 611 -27.67 36.13 -2.09
CA THR A 611 -28.12 37.51 -1.89
C THR A 611 -26.96 38.52 -1.80
N THR A 612 -25.72 38.05 -1.98
CA THR A 612 -24.52 38.89 -1.90
C THR A 612 -24.54 40.00 -2.94
N GLN A 613 -24.23 41.22 -2.51
CA GLN A 613 -24.16 42.39 -3.38
C GLN A 613 -23.05 42.23 -4.44
N ASP A 614 -23.29 42.73 -5.65
CA ASP A 614 -22.26 42.81 -6.70
C ASP A 614 -21.00 43.52 -6.21
N GLY A 615 -19.83 42.99 -6.56
CA GLY A 615 -18.53 43.48 -6.09
C GLY A 615 -18.11 42.93 -4.73
N TYR A 616 -18.97 42.18 -4.02
CA TYR A 616 -18.65 41.49 -2.78
C TYR A 616 -18.67 39.97 -2.96
N GLY A 617 -18.15 39.25 -1.96
CA GLY A 617 -18.10 37.79 -1.94
C GLY A 617 -16.82 37.21 -1.34
N GLY A 618 -15.85 38.04 -0.97
CA GLY A 618 -14.63 37.62 -0.29
C GLY A 618 -13.40 37.43 -1.19
N ILE A 619 -12.39 36.77 -0.63
CA ILE A 619 -11.05 36.69 -1.21
C ILE A 619 -10.86 35.30 -1.80
N ASN A 620 -10.60 35.22 -3.10
CA ASN A 620 -10.16 34.00 -3.76
C ASN A 620 -8.66 34.09 -4.05
N VAL A 621 -7.92 33.07 -3.65
CA VAL A 621 -6.46 33.00 -3.82
C VAL A 621 -6.15 32.30 -5.14
N ILE A 622 -5.26 32.88 -5.94
CA ILE A 622 -4.72 32.30 -7.17
C ILE A 622 -3.30 31.85 -6.85
N GLY A 623 -3.01 30.55 -7.04
CA GLY A 623 -1.72 29.94 -6.68
C GLY A 623 -1.76 29.07 -5.41
N GLY A 624 -2.94 28.56 -5.03
CA GLY A 624 -3.10 27.64 -3.89
C GLY A 624 -2.50 26.26 -4.14
N PHE A 625 -1.67 25.79 -3.20
CA PHE A 625 -1.08 24.45 -3.19
C PHE A 625 -1.43 23.66 -1.92
N ALA A 626 -1.73 22.38 -2.07
CA ALA A 626 -1.90 21.47 -0.96
C ALA A 626 -0.55 21.16 -0.28
N ALA A 627 -0.54 21.04 1.05
CA ALA A 627 0.65 20.65 1.81
C ALA A 627 1.01 19.16 1.64
N ALA A 628 0.06 18.33 1.21
CA ALA A 628 0.25 16.93 0.87
C ALA A 628 -0.74 16.49 -0.21
N SER A 629 -0.42 15.43 -0.96
CA SER A 629 -1.38 14.72 -1.82
C SER A 629 -2.09 13.57 -1.10
N LEU A 630 -2.02 13.54 0.23
CA LEU A 630 -2.72 12.60 1.10
C LEU A 630 -3.69 13.38 2.00
N SER A 631 -4.99 13.09 1.87
CA SER A 631 -6.11 13.81 2.48
C SER A 631 -5.91 14.16 3.96
N LEU A 632 -5.57 13.18 4.79
CA LEU A 632 -5.42 13.38 6.25
C LEU A 632 -4.20 14.25 6.63
N LYS A 633 -3.12 14.18 5.85
CA LYS A 633 -1.97 15.09 6.07
C LYS A 633 -2.34 16.53 5.74
N SER A 634 -3.12 16.74 4.69
CA SER A 634 -3.69 18.05 4.38
C SER A 634 -4.71 18.52 5.42
N LEU A 635 -5.46 17.60 6.04
CA LEU A 635 -6.38 17.91 7.13
C LEU A 635 -5.65 18.57 8.30
N ALA A 636 -4.55 17.96 8.75
CA ALA A 636 -3.69 18.50 9.79
C ALA A 636 -3.11 19.86 9.40
N ALA A 637 -2.64 20.00 8.17
CA ALA A 637 -2.05 21.26 7.70
C ALA A 637 -3.05 22.42 7.69
N THR A 638 -4.25 22.18 7.18
CA THR A 638 -5.34 23.17 7.11
C THR A 638 -5.84 23.58 8.49
N HIS A 639 -6.07 22.63 9.39
CA HIS A 639 -6.69 22.89 10.70
C HIS A 639 -5.71 23.43 11.74
N CYS A 640 -4.42 23.12 11.59
CA CYS A 640 -3.42 23.47 12.58
C CYS A 640 -2.37 24.46 12.06
N GLY A 641 -2.39 24.84 10.79
CA GLY A 641 -1.43 25.80 10.23
C GLY A 641 0.01 25.28 10.26
N VAL A 642 0.18 23.96 10.11
CA VAL A 642 1.46 23.23 10.26
C VAL A 642 1.79 22.42 9.01
N TRP A 643 3.06 22.17 8.80
CA TRP A 643 3.52 21.27 7.75
C TRP A 643 3.40 19.80 8.18
N PRO A 644 2.97 18.89 7.29
CA PRO A 644 2.94 17.45 7.58
C PRO A 644 4.34 16.83 7.53
N MET A 645 4.48 15.65 8.12
CA MET A 645 5.73 14.88 8.09
C MET A 645 5.85 14.04 6.80
N PRO A 646 7.05 13.97 6.18
CA PRO A 646 7.33 13.06 5.08
C PRO A 646 7.62 11.65 5.61
N VAL A 647 6.56 11.01 6.10
CA VAL A 647 6.52 9.62 6.57
C VAL A 647 5.24 8.98 6.02
N ASP A 648 5.27 7.66 5.81
CA ASP A 648 4.12 6.95 5.27
C ASP A 648 2.92 7.05 6.21
N GLY A 649 1.73 7.16 5.63
CA GLY A 649 0.46 7.23 6.35
C GLY A 649 0.35 8.46 7.27
N PHE A 650 -0.74 8.51 8.03
CA PHE A 650 -1.06 9.62 8.90
C PHE A 650 -0.47 9.42 10.30
N GLN A 651 0.84 9.64 10.43
CA GLN A 651 1.57 9.52 11.71
C GLN A 651 1.34 10.73 12.63
N GLU A 652 0.82 11.83 12.08
CA GLU A 652 0.44 13.01 12.84
C GLU A 652 -0.65 12.70 13.89
N SER A 653 -1.45 11.63 13.71
CA SER A 653 -2.42 11.16 14.70
C SER A 653 -1.80 10.57 15.97
N GLU A 654 -0.52 10.20 15.93
CA GLU A 654 0.23 9.62 17.05
C GLU A 654 1.07 10.68 17.80
N ALA A 655 0.93 11.95 17.43
CA ALA A 655 1.72 13.04 17.97
C ALA A 655 0.83 14.26 18.25
N GLN A 656 1.22 15.04 19.25
CA GLN A 656 0.61 16.34 19.47
C GLN A 656 1.10 17.31 18.38
N SER A 657 0.17 18.02 17.75
CA SER A 657 0.52 19.11 16.82
C SER A 657 1.45 20.12 17.49
N TYR A 658 2.53 20.50 16.82
CA TYR A 658 3.53 21.43 17.36
C TYR A 658 3.05 22.90 17.38
N GLN A 659 1.85 23.16 16.84
CA GLN A 659 1.10 24.40 17.00
C GLN A 659 -0.36 24.11 17.38
N PRO A 660 -1.01 24.99 18.16
CA PRO A 660 -2.45 24.89 18.42
C PRO A 660 -3.27 24.89 17.13
N CYS A 661 -4.28 24.03 17.06
CA CYS A 661 -5.25 23.98 15.97
C CYS A 661 -6.40 24.97 16.17
N ILE A 662 -7.19 25.27 15.13
CA ILE A 662 -8.29 26.26 15.20
C ILE A 662 -9.21 25.98 16.39
N SER A 663 -9.73 24.76 16.54
CA SER A 663 -10.63 24.40 17.64
C SER A 663 -9.99 24.60 19.03
N GLN A 664 -8.71 24.25 19.20
CA GLN A 664 -7.97 24.49 20.45
C GLN A 664 -7.84 25.99 20.77
N ILE A 665 -7.58 26.84 19.77
CA ILE A 665 -7.53 28.30 19.96
C ILE A 665 -8.91 28.83 20.38
N LEU A 666 -9.99 28.34 19.76
CA LEU A 666 -11.35 28.74 20.12
C LEU A 666 -11.75 28.25 21.52
N HIS A 667 -11.25 27.09 21.96
CA HIS A 667 -11.38 26.62 23.34
C HIS A 667 -10.64 27.52 24.33
N LEU A 668 -9.43 27.98 23.99
CA LEU A 668 -8.74 28.98 24.79
C LEU A 668 -9.59 30.25 24.91
N PHE A 669 -10.14 30.78 23.83
CA PHE A 669 -11.07 31.93 23.89
C PHE A 669 -12.27 31.66 24.80
N ASN A 670 -12.85 30.45 24.75
CA ASN A 670 -13.96 30.07 25.63
C ASN A 670 -13.58 30.09 27.11
N GLN A 671 -12.35 29.68 27.44
CA GLN A 671 -11.83 29.68 28.82
C GLN A 671 -11.58 31.11 29.34
N MET A 672 -11.27 32.05 28.44
CA MET A 672 -11.08 33.47 28.81
C MET A 672 -12.39 34.23 29.07
N LYS A 673 -13.54 33.62 28.72
CA LYS A 673 -14.88 34.18 28.89
C LYS A 673 -15.45 33.78 30.25
N GLY A 674 -16.25 34.67 30.84
CA GLY A 674 -16.89 34.45 32.15
C GLY A 674 -17.90 33.28 32.15
N SER A 675 -18.37 32.93 33.35
CA SER A 675 -19.37 31.87 33.58
C SER A 675 -20.80 32.27 33.19
N GLU A 676 -21.06 33.54 32.88
CA GLU A 676 -22.41 34.00 32.51
C GLU A 676 -22.80 33.45 31.13
N SER A 677 -23.69 32.46 31.15
CA SER A 677 -24.31 31.87 29.99
C SER A 677 -25.35 32.82 29.40
N ALA A 678 -25.17 33.22 28.14
CA ALA A 678 -26.13 33.94 27.27
C ALA A 678 -26.00 35.48 27.19
N SER A 679 -24.80 36.01 27.00
CA SER A 679 -24.62 37.39 26.51
C SER A 679 -25.32 37.61 25.16
N ASN A 680 -25.93 38.78 24.96
CA ASN A 680 -26.47 39.21 23.68
C ASN A 680 -25.39 39.76 22.74
N ASP A 681 -24.23 40.14 23.28
CA ASP A 681 -23.06 40.50 22.47
C ASP A 681 -22.35 39.22 22.02
N PHE A 682 -22.26 39.01 20.70
CA PHE A 682 -21.64 37.82 20.13
C PHE A 682 -20.14 37.74 20.42
N LEU A 683 -19.48 38.86 20.73
CA LEU A 683 -18.06 38.87 21.09
C LEU A 683 -17.81 38.11 22.41
N GLU A 684 -18.78 38.14 23.33
CA GLU A 684 -18.73 37.45 24.62
C GLU A 684 -19.33 36.03 24.58
N GLN A 685 -19.88 35.60 23.43
CA GLN A 685 -20.42 34.25 23.26
C GLN A 685 -19.29 33.22 23.07
N LYS A 686 -19.47 32.04 23.68
CA LYS A 686 -18.55 30.91 23.53
C LYS A 686 -18.73 30.24 22.16
N TRP A 687 -17.66 29.68 21.62
CA TRP A 687 -17.62 28.86 20.42
C TRP A 687 -18.04 27.42 20.71
N LEU A 688 -18.84 26.84 19.82
CA LEU A 688 -19.05 25.39 19.70
C LEU A 688 -18.28 24.91 18.47
N THR A 689 -17.43 23.90 18.66
CA THR A 689 -16.60 23.33 17.58
C THR A 689 -17.19 22.00 17.08
N ALA A 690 -17.33 21.85 15.78
CA ALA A 690 -17.98 20.69 15.17
C ALA A 690 -17.25 20.20 13.92
N PHE A 691 -17.12 18.88 13.74
CA PHE A 691 -16.51 18.24 12.57
C PHE A 691 -17.46 17.24 11.90
N PHE A 692 -17.74 17.43 10.61
CA PHE A 692 -18.79 16.72 9.89
C PHE A 692 -18.25 16.10 8.59
N GLN A 693 -18.48 14.79 8.41
CA GLN A 693 -18.22 14.10 7.14
C GLN A 693 -19.20 12.93 6.96
N SER A 694 -19.50 12.57 5.73
CA SER A 694 -20.48 11.50 5.42
C SER A 694 -19.85 10.10 5.38
N ILE A 695 -18.55 10.00 5.68
CA ILE A 695 -17.74 8.79 5.61
C ILE A 695 -17.13 8.41 6.98
N THR A 696 -16.51 7.24 7.05
CA THR A 696 -15.77 6.79 8.24
C THR A 696 -14.63 7.75 8.57
N ASP A 697 -14.48 8.10 9.84
CA ASP A 697 -13.31 8.80 10.39
C ASP A 697 -12.32 7.83 11.05
N LYS A 698 -12.54 6.50 10.97
CA LYS A 698 -11.63 5.52 11.59
C LYS A 698 -10.44 5.16 10.73
N TYR A 699 -10.53 5.43 9.42
CA TYR A 699 -9.45 5.12 8.49
C TYR A 699 -8.19 5.91 8.84
N ASP A 700 -7.06 5.18 8.96
CA ASP A 700 -5.74 5.70 9.32
C ASP A 700 -5.76 6.63 10.57
N ARG A 701 -6.63 6.33 11.54
CA ARG A 701 -6.74 6.99 12.85
C ARG A 701 -7.09 8.49 12.76
N GLN A 702 -7.90 8.87 11.79
CA GLN A 702 -8.42 10.25 11.69
C GLN A 702 -9.24 10.63 12.95
N ASP A 703 -10.03 9.71 13.50
CA ASP A 703 -10.82 9.87 14.73
C ASP A 703 -9.97 10.28 15.94
N ILE A 704 -8.79 9.67 16.10
CA ILE A 704 -7.82 10.05 17.13
C ILE A 704 -7.41 11.51 16.93
N PHE A 705 -7.03 11.88 15.71
CA PHE A 705 -6.58 13.24 15.42
C PHE A 705 -7.70 14.28 15.50
N ASN A 706 -8.93 13.95 15.09
CA ASN A 706 -10.11 14.81 15.27
C ASN A 706 -10.34 15.14 16.74
N ASN A 707 -10.17 14.15 17.62
CA ASN A 707 -10.23 14.35 19.06
C ASN A 707 -9.06 15.19 19.59
N GLU A 708 -7.83 14.94 19.11
CA GLU A 708 -6.65 15.73 19.48
C GLU A 708 -6.76 17.20 19.05
N MET A 709 -7.34 17.47 17.87
CA MET A 709 -7.67 18.82 17.42
C MET A 709 -8.70 19.52 18.32
N GLY A 710 -9.42 18.79 19.16
CA GLY A 710 -10.37 19.36 20.14
C GLY A 710 -11.75 19.65 19.56
N PHE A 711 -12.27 18.85 18.65
CA PHE A 711 -13.67 18.98 18.22
C PHE A 711 -14.64 18.47 19.31
N GLU A 712 -15.68 19.25 19.63
CA GLU A 712 -16.69 18.86 20.62
C GLU A 712 -17.79 17.97 20.04
N GLU A 713 -18.23 18.26 18.81
CA GLU A 713 -19.28 17.53 18.11
C GLU A 713 -18.70 16.89 16.85
N ILE A 714 -18.76 15.56 16.73
CA ILE A 714 -18.27 14.85 15.54
C ILE A 714 -19.44 14.06 14.93
N VAL A 715 -19.74 14.33 13.66
CA VAL A 715 -20.71 13.57 12.87
C VAL A 715 -19.97 12.91 11.72
N ALA A 716 -19.74 11.61 11.85
CA ALA A 716 -19.15 10.73 10.85
C ALA A 716 -20.09 9.54 10.58
N LYS A 717 -19.68 8.61 9.71
CA LYS A 717 -20.46 7.42 9.32
C LYS A 717 -21.13 6.70 10.49
N ASP A 718 -20.42 6.45 11.57
CA ASP A 718 -20.95 5.75 12.75
C ASP A 718 -22.19 6.43 13.33
N VAL A 719 -22.17 7.76 13.43
CA VAL A 719 -23.31 8.55 13.95
C VAL A 719 -24.48 8.50 12.98
N LEU A 720 -24.20 8.57 11.67
CA LEU A 720 -25.21 8.45 10.62
C LEU A 720 -25.89 7.08 10.67
N GLU A 721 -25.12 5.99 10.78
CA GLU A 721 -25.64 4.63 10.89
C GLU A 721 -26.49 4.42 12.15
N GLN A 722 -26.03 4.93 13.30
CA GLN A 722 -26.78 4.82 14.56
C GLN A 722 -28.14 5.51 14.47
N ARG A 723 -28.20 6.70 13.85
CA ARG A 723 -29.45 7.45 13.68
C ARG A 723 -30.33 6.90 12.56
N ALA A 724 -29.76 6.36 11.49
CA ALA A 724 -30.50 5.72 10.41
C ALA A 724 -31.14 4.38 10.81
N LYS A 725 -30.61 3.67 11.83
CA LYS A 725 -31.35 2.53 12.41
C LYS A 725 -32.75 2.95 12.94
N ALA A 726 -32.99 4.24 13.17
CA ALA A 726 -34.30 4.81 13.52
C ALA A 726 -35.10 5.36 12.31
N ARG A 727 -34.52 5.45 11.08
CA ARG A 727 -35.16 5.99 9.86
C ARG A 727 -34.63 5.26 8.60
N SER A 728 -35.50 4.60 7.82
CA SER A 728 -35.11 3.76 6.68
C SER A 728 -34.15 4.40 5.66
N GLY A 729 -33.05 3.69 5.34
CA GLY A 729 -32.31 3.66 4.06
C GLY A 729 -31.19 4.68 3.82
N LEU A 730 -29.94 4.36 4.20
CA LEU A 730 -28.74 5.06 3.72
C LEU A 730 -28.14 4.33 2.50
N GLU A 731 -27.71 5.08 1.48
CA GLU A 731 -27.05 4.54 0.29
C GLU A 731 -25.54 4.83 0.32
N GLU A 732 -24.71 3.79 0.40
CA GLU A 732 -23.25 3.93 0.26
C GLU A 732 -22.89 4.22 -1.20
N ILE A 733 -22.06 5.24 -1.42
CA ILE A 733 -21.57 5.63 -2.76
C ILE A 733 -20.11 5.22 -3.00
N ASN A 734 -19.34 4.97 -1.93
CA ASN A 734 -17.96 4.52 -2.00
C ASN A 734 -17.64 3.57 -0.82
N TYR A 735 -16.42 3.04 -0.79
CA TYR A 735 -15.99 2.10 0.25
C TYR A 735 -15.88 2.72 1.66
N PHE A 736 -15.91 4.05 1.77
CA PHE A 736 -15.82 4.78 3.02
C PHE A 736 -17.18 5.21 3.59
N GLY A 737 -18.23 5.40 2.79
CA GLY A 737 -19.56 5.75 3.29
C GLY A 737 -20.52 6.39 2.28
N TYR A 738 -21.18 7.46 2.73
CA TYR A 738 -22.42 8.01 2.16
C TYR A 738 -22.17 9.33 1.42
N PRO A 739 -23.10 9.80 0.57
CA PRO A 739 -23.04 11.14 0.00
C PRO A 739 -23.20 12.21 1.09
N GLU A 740 -22.62 13.39 0.87
CA GLU A 740 -22.64 14.51 1.83
C GLU A 740 -24.05 15.02 2.11
N THR A 741 -24.98 14.85 1.16
CA THR A 741 -26.39 15.25 1.32
C THR A 741 -27.07 14.59 2.52
N THR A 742 -26.56 13.45 3.00
CA THR A 742 -27.01 12.80 4.24
C THR A 742 -26.77 13.65 5.49
N LEU A 743 -25.82 14.60 5.45
CA LEU A 743 -25.49 15.49 6.56
C LEU A 743 -26.47 16.65 6.72
N LYS A 744 -27.31 16.93 5.72
CA LYS A 744 -28.20 18.11 5.68
C LYS A 744 -29.00 18.34 6.96
N THR A 745 -29.60 17.27 7.50
CA THR A 745 -30.38 17.36 8.74
C THR A 745 -29.50 17.63 9.95
N HIS A 746 -28.33 17.01 10.02
CA HIS A 746 -27.38 17.19 11.13
C HIS A 746 -26.80 18.60 11.16
N VAL A 747 -26.48 19.17 9.98
CA VAL A 747 -25.99 20.55 9.88
C VAL A 747 -27.06 21.53 10.37
N ARG A 748 -28.33 21.32 9.97
CA ARG A 748 -29.45 22.13 10.46
C ARG A 748 -29.61 22.03 11.98
N GLU A 749 -29.57 20.82 12.54
CA GLU A 749 -29.63 20.60 14.00
C GLU A 749 -28.49 21.31 14.75
N LEU A 750 -27.27 21.32 14.18
CA LEU A 750 -26.14 22.05 14.75
C LEU A 750 -26.41 23.58 14.76
N ILE A 751 -26.89 24.14 13.66
CA ILE A 751 -27.21 25.57 13.56
C ILE A 751 -28.30 25.95 14.55
N GLU A 752 -29.39 25.17 14.61
CA GLU A 752 -30.50 25.36 15.55
C GLU A 752 -29.99 25.30 17.01
N LYS A 753 -29.09 24.35 17.32
CA LYS A 753 -28.45 24.24 18.64
C LYS A 753 -27.63 25.48 18.99
N VAL A 754 -26.75 25.92 18.08
CA VAL A 754 -25.87 27.09 18.26
C VAL A 754 -26.69 28.35 18.53
N GLN A 755 -27.76 28.57 17.76
CA GLN A 755 -28.63 29.73 17.93
C GLN A 755 -29.38 29.68 19.27
N ARG A 756 -29.94 28.52 19.63
CA ARG A 756 -30.66 28.33 20.91
C ARG A 756 -29.76 28.56 22.12
N GLU A 757 -28.50 28.11 22.06
CA GLU A 757 -27.53 28.26 23.14
C GLU A 757 -26.81 29.61 23.13
N LYS A 758 -27.12 30.49 22.17
CA LYS A 758 -26.41 31.77 21.93
C LYS A 758 -24.90 31.59 21.88
N LYS A 759 -24.44 30.62 21.08
CA LYS A 759 -23.03 30.34 20.85
C LYS A 759 -22.59 30.83 19.47
N ARG A 760 -21.28 30.90 19.30
CA ARG A 760 -20.60 30.99 18.00
C ARG A 760 -20.34 29.58 17.48
N MET A 761 -20.14 29.43 16.18
CA MET A 761 -19.94 28.12 15.56
C MET A 761 -18.61 28.10 14.83
N PHE A 762 -17.80 27.07 15.08
CA PHE A 762 -16.78 26.62 14.15
C PHE A 762 -17.22 25.27 13.59
N PHE A 763 -17.63 25.28 12.32
CA PHE A 763 -18.10 24.11 11.60
C PHE A 763 -17.04 23.69 10.59
N SER A 764 -16.40 22.55 10.80
CA SER A 764 -15.53 21.93 9.82
C SER A 764 -16.29 20.83 9.10
N HIS A 765 -16.25 20.85 7.77
CA HIS A 765 -16.86 19.84 6.92
C HIS A 765 -15.86 19.31 5.91
N PHE A 766 -15.67 17.99 5.87
CA PHE A 766 -14.86 17.33 4.86
C PHE A 766 -15.79 16.60 3.87
N THR A 767 -15.76 17.01 2.59
CA THR A 767 -16.45 16.31 1.51
C THR A 767 -15.76 14.97 1.19
N SER A 768 -16.38 14.12 0.38
CA SER A 768 -15.88 12.76 0.10
C SER A 768 -16.29 12.18 -1.27
N THR A 769 -17.34 12.70 -1.91
CA THR A 769 -17.93 12.12 -3.13
C THR A 769 -16.97 12.16 -4.33
N THR A 770 -16.08 13.14 -4.37
CA THR A 770 -15.01 13.30 -5.37
C THR A 770 -13.84 12.33 -5.19
N HIS A 771 -13.79 11.56 -4.09
CA HIS A 771 -12.81 10.49 -3.90
C HIS A 771 -13.08 9.31 -4.86
N HIS A 772 -12.02 8.65 -5.34
CA HIS A 772 -12.13 7.40 -6.11
C HIS A 772 -12.96 6.36 -5.31
N PRO A 773 -13.97 5.69 -5.90
CA PRO A 773 -14.16 5.42 -7.32
C PRO A 773 -15.22 6.32 -7.97
N TRP A 774 -15.42 7.55 -7.46
CA TRP A 774 -16.34 8.55 -8.02
C TRP A 774 -17.79 8.06 -8.14
N GLY A 775 -18.24 7.36 -7.10
CA GLY A 775 -19.61 6.88 -7.00
C GLY A 775 -20.60 8.00 -6.72
N LEU A 776 -21.82 7.84 -7.24
CA LEU A 776 -22.93 8.77 -7.03
C LEU A 776 -24.16 7.98 -6.57
N PRO A 777 -25.10 8.63 -5.85
CA PRO A 777 -26.39 8.02 -5.53
C PRO A 777 -27.08 7.50 -6.80
N ARG A 778 -27.77 6.36 -6.71
CA ARG A 778 -28.39 5.66 -7.86
C ARG A 778 -29.27 6.54 -8.74
N ASP A 779 -30.00 7.46 -8.12
CA ASP A 779 -30.95 8.35 -8.81
C ASP A 779 -30.28 9.58 -9.44
N SER A 780 -28.95 9.72 -9.29
CA SER A 780 -28.20 10.83 -9.87
C SER A 780 -28.08 10.70 -11.39
N LYS A 781 -28.46 11.75 -12.11
CA LYS A 781 -28.25 11.85 -13.56
C LYS A 781 -26.75 11.83 -13.89
N LYS A 782 -26.30 10.82 -14.63
CA LYS A 782 -24.94 10.77 -15.19
C LYS A 782 -24.90 11.50 -16.52
N ILE A 783 -23.93 12.38 -16.68
CA ILE A 783 -23.72 13.22 -17.86
C ILE A 783 -22.38 12.84 -18.50
N GLU A 784 -22.36 12.76 -19.83
CA GLU A 784 -21.12 12.58 -20.58
C GLU A 784 -20.55 13.97 -20.91
N TYR A 785 -19.64 14.45 -20.06
CA TYR A 785 -18.93 15.73 -20.20
C TYR A 785 -17.71 15.63 -21.11
N VAL A 786 -17.10 14.47 -21.20
CA VAL A 786 -15.98 14.15 -22.09
C VAL A 786 -16.34 12.91 -22.90
N ASN A 787 -15.91 12.82 -24.14
CA ASN A 787 -16.23 11.67 -25.00
C ASN A 787 -15.61 10.38 -24.46
N THR A 788 -16.43 9.36 -24.22
CA THR A 788 -15.99 8.05 -23.69
C THR A 788 -16.26 6.88 -24.66
N GLN A 789 -16.68 7.18 -25.88
CA GLN A 789 -17.12 6.17 -26.86
C GLN A 789 -16.00 5.72 -27.80
N GLY A 790 -15.91 4.41 -28.06
CA GLY A 790 -14.91 3.81 -28.96
C GLY A 790 -13.47 3.97 -28.42
N ASN A 791 -12.56 4.43 -29.28
CA ASN A 791 -11.14 4.64 -28.91
C ASN A 791 -10.93 5.70 -27.82
N MET A 792 -11.95 6.52 -27.50
CA MET A 792 -11.91 7.51 -26.42
C MET A 792 -12.35 6.95 -25.06
N GLY A 793 -12.58 5.63 -24.96
CA GLY A 793 -13.01 4.98 -23.72
C GLY A 793 -12.06 5.11 -22.52
N TRP A 794 -10.83 5.56 -22.73
CA TRP A 794 -9.87 5.83 -21.66
C TRP A 794 -10.21 7.07 -20.81
N HIS A 795 -11.14 7.93 -21.25
CA HIS A 795 -11.62 9.10 -20.51
C HIS A 795 -12.68 8.79 -19.43
N ARG A 796 -13.11 7.53 -19.27
CA ARG A 796 -14.23 7.15 -18.38
C ARG A 796 -14.06 7.60 -16.93
N ASP A 797 -12.86 7.46 -16.38
CA ASP A 797 -12.57 7.83 -14.99
C ASP A 797 -12.68 9.34 -14.79
N PHE A 798 -12.12 10.12 -15.72
CA PHE A 798 -12.24 11.57 -15.70
C PHE A 798 -13.69 12.02 -15.86
N ASN A 799 -14.48 11.38 -16.74
CA ASN A 799 -15.90 11.68 -16.86
C ASN A 799 -16.67 11.40 -15.55
N SER A 800 -16.39 10.28 -14.89
CA SER A 800 -17.00 9.94 -13.61
C SER A 800 -16.65 10.98 -12.54
N TYR A 801 -15.38 11.39 -12.48
CA TYR A 801 -14.93 12.48 -11.61
C TYR A 801 -15.66 13.81 -11.89
N LEU A 802 -15.81 14.24 -13.16
CA LEU A 802 -16.56 15.46 -13.49
C LEU A 802 -18.02 15.40 -13.01
N ASN A 803 -18.64 14.22 -13.01
CA ASN A 803 -19.99 14.06 -12.45
C ASN A 803 -20.01 14.21 -10.92
N THR A 804 -18.97 13.75 -10.22
CA THR A 804 -18.83 13.98 -8.77
C THR A 804 -18.51 15.43 -8.43
N VAL A 805 -17.76 16.13 -9.29
CA VAL A 805 -17.53 17.58 -9.16
C VAL A 805 -18.85 18.35 -9.27
N ARG A 806 -19.71 18.02 -10.25
CA ARG A 806 -21.06 18.62 -10.32
C ARG A 806 -21.86 18.35 -9.04
N PHE A 807 -21.81 17.13 -8.52
CA PHE A 807 -22.54 16.76 -7.31
C PHE A 807 -22.04 17.56 -6.10
N GLN A 808 -20.72 17.69 -5.94
CA GLN A 808 -20.11 18.51 -4.90
C GLN A 808 -20.51 19.98 -5.04
N ASP A 809 -20.49 20.55 -6.24
CA ASP A 809 -20.89 21.94 -6.50
C ASP A 809 -22.34 22.20 -6.07
N ALA A 810 -23.26 21.30 -6.42
CA ALA A 810 -24.65 21.38 -5.98
C ALA A 810 -24.80 21.27 -4.45
N TRP A 811 -24.06 20.36 -3.80
CA TRP A 811 -24.05 20.23 -2.34
C TRP A 811 -23.55 21.50 -1.65
N LEU A 812 -22.50 22.15 -2.17
CA LEU A 812 -22.04 23.43 -1.65
C LEU A 812 -23.14 24.50 -1.75
N GLY A 813 -23.91 24.51 -2.85
CA GLY A 813 -25.07 25.37 -3.00
C GLY A 813 -26.11 25.11 -1.90
N GLU A 814 -26.49 23.85 -1.70
CA GLU A 814 -27.44 23.47 -0.64
C GLU A 814 -26.94 23.85 0.77
N LEU A 815 -25.66 23.65 1.05
CA LEU A 815 -25.06 24.00 2.34
C LEU A 815 -25.10 25.51 2.59
N LEU A 816 -24.74 26.32 1.59
CA LEU A 816 -24.82 27.78 1.69
C LEU A 816 -26.28 28.24 1.82
N GLN A 817 -27.20 27.58 1.13
CA GLN A 817 -28.63 27.84 1.26
C GLN A 817 -29.17 27.52 2.66
N LEU A 818 -28.62 26.51 3.37
CA LEU A 818 -28.95 26.28 4.78
C LEU A 818 -28.52 27.47 5.66
N PHE A 819 -27.37 28.08 5.41
CA PHE A 819 -26.92 29.25 6.15
C PHE A 819 -27.83 30.45 5.90
N GLU A 820 -28.30 30.64 4.66
CA GLU A 820 -29.27 31.68 4.30
C GLU A 820 -30.62 31.46 4.99
N LEU A 821 -31.17 30.25 4.91
CA LEU A 821 -32.49 29.92 5.50
C LEU A 821 -32.52 30.05 7.02
N ASN A 822 -31.38 29.82 7.68
CA ASN A 822 -31.25 29.98 9.13
C ASN A 822 -30.77 31.38 9.54
N GLY A 823 -30.60 32.31 8.58
CA GLY A 823 -30.26 33.70 8.85
C GLY A 823 -28.85 33.92 9.41
N ILE A 824 -27.91 33.00 9.17
CA ILE A 824 -26.51 33.12 9.64
C ILE A 824 -25.52 33.47 8.53
N ALA A 825 -25.93 33.46 7.26
CA ALA A 825 -25.05 33.67 6.11
C ALA A 825 -24.26 34.99 6.19
N ASN A 826 -24.92 36.08 6.58
CA ASN A 826 -24.32 37.42 6.69
C ASN A 826 -23.31 37.58 7.83
N GLU A 827 -23.22 36.59 8.73
CA GLU A 827 -22.35 36.58 9.92
C GLU A 827 -21.35 35.42 9.89
N THR A 828 -21.26 34.67 8.78
CA THR A 828 -20.46 33.45 8.65
C THR A 828 -19.32 33.66 7.66
N LEU A 829 -18.08 33.47 8.12
CA LEU A 829 -16.93 33.31 7.23
C LEU A 829 -16.91 31.86 6.73
N VAL A 830 -17.10 31.66 5.42
CA VAL A 830 -16.97 30.35 4.78
C VAL A 830 -15.60 30.24 4.14
N VAL A 831 -14.74 29.37 4.66
CA VAL A 831 -13.42 29.09 4.12
C VAL A 831 -13.51 27.80 3.32
N LEU A 832 -13.16 27.83 2.03
CA LEU A 832 -13.12 26.65 1.17
C LEU A 832 -11.68 26.35 0.77
N VAL A 833 -11.29 25.09 0.88
CA VAL A 833 -9.95 24.64 0.52
C VAL A 833 -9.98 23.22 -0.03
N GLY A 834 -9.29 22.96 -1.13
CA GLY A 834 -9.05 21.58 -1.57
C GLY A 834 -8.02 20.88 -0.68
N ASP A 835 -8.28 19.63 -0.28
CA ASP A 835 -7.30 18.85 0.46
C ASP A 835 -6.07 18.50 -0.40
N HIS A 836 -6.33 18.10 -1.63
CA HIS A 836 -5.41 17.86 -2.72
C HIS A 836 -6.18 17.83 -4.05
N GLY A 837 -5.47 17.81 -5.18
CA GLY A 837 -6.06 17.63 -6.51
C GLY A 837 -6.08 16.16 -6.94
N GLN A 838 -6.32 15.89 -8.22
CA GLN A 838 -6.38 14.53 -8.77
C GLN A 838 -5.82 14.49 -10.20
N ALA A 839 -4.70 13.81 -10.39
CA ALA A 839 -4.11 13.54 -11.69
C ALA A 839 -4.82 12.37 -12.38
N PHE A 840 -5.07 12.51 -13.68
CA PHE A 840 -5.63 11.49 -14.56
C PHE A 840 -4.70 11.19 -15.74
N LYS A 841 -5.10 10.24 -16.58
CA LYS A 841 -4.38 9.88 -17.83
C LYS A 841 -4.27 11.04 -18.82
N GLN A 842 -5.13 12.05 -18.69
CA GLN A 842 -5.11 13.30 -19.45
C GLN A 842 -3.92 14.18 -19.06
N ASP A 843 -3.50 14.12 -17.80
CA ASP A 843 -2.35 14.84 -17.30
C ASP A 843 -1.06 14.06 -17.63
N ILE A 844 -1.02 12.76 -17.28
CA ILE A 844 0.12 11.86 -17.54
C ILE A 844 -0.36 10.46 -17.94
N THR A 845 0.06 9.98 -19.12
CA THR A 845 -0.48 8.73 -19.69
C THR A 845 -0.11 7.46 -18.93
N THR A 846 0.94 7.52 -18.09
CA THR A 846 1.50 6.35 -17.41
C THR A 846 0.99 6.13 -15.98
N ARG A 847 0.34 7.12 -15.36
CA ARG A 847 -0.07 7.09 -13.93
C ARG A 847 -1.37 7.84 -13.70
N THR A 848 -2.06 7.53 -12.60
CA THR A 848 -3.29 8.23 -12.16
C THR A 848 -3.34 8.28 -10.64
N GLY A 849 -4.11 9.22 -10.08
CA GLY A 849 -4.23 9.42 -8.63
C GLY A 849 -3.00 10.03 -7.98
N THR A 850 -2.98 9.99 -6.64
CA THR A 850 -1.98 10.68 -5.82
C THR A 850 -0.83 9.77 -5.37
N TYR A 851 -1.04 8.45 -5.33
CA TYR A 851 -0.05 7.49 -4.84
C TYR A 851 1.19 7.46 -5.74
N LYS A 852 2.35 7.75 -5.17
CA LYS A 852 3.65 7.91 -5.85
C LYS A 852 3.54 8.72 -7.14
N ASN A 853 2.70 9.76 -7.13
CA ASN A 853 2.48 10.61 -8.27
C ASN A 853 2.71 12.08 -7.91
N GLY A 854 3.90 12.58 -8.28
CA GLY A 854 4.32 13.95 -8.02
C GLY A 854 3.74 14.99 -8.99
N HIS A 855 2.77 14.66 -9.85
CA HIS A 855 2.21 15.61 -10.82
C HIS A 855 1.56 16.84 -10.15
N VAL A 856 1.71 18.03 -10.74
CA VAL A 856 1.18 19.30 -10.21
C VAL A 856 -0.34 19.30 -10.01
N SER A 857 -1.09 18.57 -10.86
CA SER A 857 -2.55 18.39 -10.74
C SER A 857 -3.01 17.73 -9.43
N ASN A 858 -2.10 17.08 -8.69
CA ASN A 858 -2.39 16.55 -7.35
C ASN A 858 -2.24 17.60 -6.24
N PHE A 859 -1.71 18.79 -6.54
CA PHE A 859 -1.38 19.80 -5.54
C PHE A 859 -2.09 21.14 -5.74
N ARG A 860 -2.46 21.52 -6.96
CA ARG A 860 -3.22 22.76 -7.19
C ARG A 860 -4.63 22.62 -6.66
N VAL A 861 -4.97 23.45 -5.67
CA VAL A 861 -6.24 23.41 -4.96
C VAL A 861 -6.82 24.81 -4.81
N PRO A 862 -8.16 24.95 -4.79
CA PRO A 862 -8.78 26.23 -4.46
C PRO A 862 -8.51 26.61 -3.01
N ILE A 863 -8.36 27.91 -2.75
CA ILE A 863 -8.38 28.51 -1.41
C ILE A 863 -9.23 29.79 -1.48
N THR A 864 -10.35 29.82 -0.79
CA THR A 864 -11.30 30.95 -0.81
C THR A 864 -11.79 31.29 0.59
N PHE A 865 -11.81 32.58 0.93
CA PHE A 865 -12.40 33.13 2.16
C PHE A 865 -13.63 33.94 1.78
N ARG A 866 -14.81 33.32 1.84
CA ARG A 866 -16.08 33.92 1.46
C ARG A 866 -16.79 34.56 2.65
N HIS A 867 -17.23 35.80 2.47
CA HIS A 867 -18.16 36.48 3.36
C HIS A 867 -18.94 37.54 2.56
N PRO A 868 -20.28 37.65 2.70
CA PRO A 868 -21.11 38.53 1.85
C PRO A 868 -20.73 40.02 1.90
N HIS A 869 -20.11 40.46 2.99
CA HIS A 869 -19.69 41.85 3.20
C HIS A 869 -18.19 42.11 2.95
N ILE A 870 -17.42 41.11 2.54
CA ILE A 870 -16.01 41.31 2.15
C ILE A 870 -15.95 41.57 0.63
N PRO A 871 -15.25 42.62 0.17
CA PRO A 871 -15.05 42.89 -1.24
C PRO A 871 -14.51 41.67 -1.99
N ARG A 872 -14.93 41.50 -3.24
CA ARG A 872 -14.48 40.41 -4.07
C ARG A 872 -13.06 40.68 -4.55
N VAL A 873 -12.13 39.78 -4.22
CA VAL A 873 -10.71 39.91 -4.58
C VAL A 873 -10.21 38.63 -5.23
N GLN A 874 -9.54 38.75 -6.38
CA GLN A 874 -8.71 37.70 -6.94
C GLN A 874 -7.26 38.00 -6.55
N TYR A 875 -6.72 37.25 -5.59
CA TYR A 875 -5.44 37.57 -4.96
C TYR A 875 -4.36 36.56 -5.36
N GLU A 876 -3.36 37.00 -6.09
CA GLU A 876 -2.23 36.16 -6.52
C GLU A 876 -1.26 35.95 -5.36
N ALA A 877 -1.14 34.70 -4.90
CA ALA A 877 -0.17 34.29 -3.91
C ALA A 877 0.12 32.79 -4.05
N ASN A 878 1.38 32.44 -4.30
CA ASN A 878 1.86 31.05 -4.24
C ASN A 878 1.94 30.60 -2.78
N ALA A 879 0.82 30.17 -2.23
CA ALA A 879 0.66 29.83 -0.82
C ALA A 879 0.13 28.40 -0.64
N THR A 880 0.36 27.83 0.53
CA THR A 880 -0.22 26.53 0.89
C THR A 880 -1.29 26.65 1.97
N SER A 881 -2.03 25.55 2.18
CA SER A 881 -3.11 25.46 3.18
C SER A 881 -2.70 25.82 4.60
N ILE A 882 -1.41 25.80 4.95
CA ILE A 882 -0.93 26.27 6.27
C ILE A 882 -1.20 27.76 6.51
N SER A 883 -1.46 28.53 5.44
CA SER A 883 -1.78 29.96 5.48
C SER A 883 -3.24 30.22 5.91
N ILE A 884 -4.08 29.19 5.98
CA ILE A 884 -5.51 29.33 6.30
C ILE A 884 -5.72 29.78 7.73
N LEU A 885 -5.14 29.06 8.70
CA LEU A 885 -5.27 29.40 10.12
C LEU A 885 -4.80 30.83 10.42
N PRO A 886 -3.57 31.27 10.04
CA PRO A 886 -3.15 32.65 10.31
C PRO A 886 -4.04 33.67 9.60
N THR A 887 -4.56 33.36 8.40
CA THR A 887 -5.50 34.27 7.71
C THR A 887 -6.84 34.38 8.45
N ILE A 888 -7.39 33.29 9.01
CA ILE A 888 -8.60 33.33 9.84
C ILE A 888 -8.38 34.22 11.07
N LEU A 889 -7.26 34.06 11.77
CA LEU A 889 -6.94 34.90 12.93
C LEU A 889 -6.81 36.37 12.53
N ASP A 890 -6.11 36.67 11.44
CA ASP A 890 -5.91 38.04 10.96
C ASP A 890 -7.24 38.68 10.51
N LEU A 891 -8.13 37.93 9.86
CA LEU A 891 -9.50 38.38 9.54
C LEU A 891 -10.31 38.70 10.82
N LEU A 892 -10.27 37.82 11.82
CA LEU A 892 -10.99 38.03 13.09
C LEU A 892 -10.49 39.27 13.84
N ILE A 893 -9.18 39.53 13.80
CA ILE A 893 -8.55 40.72 14.41
C ILE A 893 -8.99 41.99 13.68
N ASN A 894 -8.80 42.07 12.35
CA ASN A 894 -8.98 43.32 11.61
C ASN A 894 -10.45 43.67 11.34
N THR A 895 -11.37 42.71 11.47
CA THR A 895 -12.82 42.97 11.37
C THR A 895 -13.47 43.32 12.71
N GLY A 896 -12.70 43.35 13.82
CA GLY A 896 -13.26 43.59 15.15
C GLY A 896 -14.18 42.46 15.65
N SER A 897 -13.99 41.24 15.15
CA SER A 897 -14.83 40.07 15.44
C SER A 897 -14.40 39.30 16.71
N LEU A 898 -13.51 39.90 17.52
CA LEU A 898 -13.01 39.40 18.79
C LEU A 898 -13.12 40.47 19.87
N ASN A 899 -13.39 40.07 21.11
CA ASN A 899 -13.25 40.99 22.24
C ASN A 899 -11.77 41.31 22.50
N ARG A 900 -11.50 42.26 23.39
CA ARG A 900 -10.13 42.74 23.66
C ARG A 900 -9.16 41.63 24.11
N LYS A 901 -9.62 40.66 24.92
CA LYS A 901 -8.78 39.58 25.44
C LYS A 901 -8.44 38.59 24.31
N ASP A 902 -9.45 38.12 23.60
CA ASP A 902 -9.31 37.19 22.48
C ASP A 902 -8.43 37.79 21.37
N MET A 903 -8.62 39.09 21.06
CA MET A 903 -7.81 39.83 20.09
C MET A 903 -6.33 39.89 20.49
N THR A 904 -6.02 40.06 21.78
CA THR A 904 -4.64 40.10 22.28
C THR A 904 -3.97 38.74 22.11
N ILE A 905 -4.67 37.66 22.42
CA ILE A 905 -4.19 36.27 22.24
C ILE A 905 -3.97 35.99 20.75
N ALA A 906 -4.98 36.26 19.91
CA ALA A 906 -4.91 36.04 18.47
C ALA A 906 -3.74 36.81 17.84
N SER A 907 -3.54 38.07 18.23
CA SER A 907 -2.44 38.90 17.73
C SER A 907 -1.07 38.35 18.15
N ASP A 908 -0.95 37.78 19.35
CA ASP A 908 0.32 37.18 19.78
C ASP A 908 0.60 35.86 19.05
N LEU A 909 -0.41 34.99 18.91
CA LEU A 909 -0.34 33.67 18.25
C LEU A 909 -0.10 33.76 16.75
N LEU A 910 -0.67 34.77 16.08
CA LEU A 910 -0.51 34.97 14.63
C LEU A 910 0.96 35.02 14.22
N HIS A 911 1.83 35.57 15.07
CA HIS A 911 3.27 35.63 14.84
C HIS A 911 4.03 34.34 15.20
N ASP A 912 3.35 33.27 15.61
CA ASP A 912 3.97 31.97 15.87
C ASP A 912 3.75 30.96 14.73
N TYR A 913 2.89 31.26 13.75
CA TYR A 913 2.65 30.37 12.61
C TYR A 913 3.69 30.55 11.49
N GLU A 914 3.94 29.45 10.76
CA GLU A 914 4.83 29.41 9.59
C GLU A 914 4.18 30.03 8.34
N GLY A 915 2.86 29.94 8.21
CA GLY A 915 2.10 30.50 7.10
C GLY A 915 1.99 32.03 7.14
N GLN A 916 1.98 32.65 5.97
CA GLN A 916 1.72 34.08 5.81
C GLN A 916 0.21 34.35 5.76
N SER A 917 -0.23 35.54 6.19
CA SER A 917 -1.63 35.93 6.06
C SER A 917 -1.95 36.29 4.61
N LEU A 918 -3.13 35.89 4.13
CA LEU A 918 -3.59 36.14 2.76
C LEU A 918 -4.49 37.39 2.65
N ILE A 919 -4.59 38.20 3.72
CA ILE A 919 -5.21 39.53 3.69
C ILE A 919 -4.19 40.67 3.68
N ARG A 920 -2.90 40.35 3.50
CA ARG A 920 -1.76 41.28 3.43
C ARG A 920 -0.90 40.94 2.22
N PRO A 921 -0.14 41.89 1.64
CA PRO A 921 0.82 41.63 0.57
C PRO A 921 1.72 40.43 0.89
N TYR A 922 1.77 39.45 0.00
CA TYR A 922 2.49 38.20 0.22
C TYR A 922 3.98 38.41 -0.08
N LYS A 923 4.86 38.09 0.87
CA LYS A 923 6.30 38.21 0.66
C LYS A 923 6.82 36.93 0.02
N SER A 924 7.14 36.99 -1.26
CA SER A 924 7.77 35.86 -1.98
C SER A 924 9.22 35.64 -1.55
N SER A 925 9.90 36.70 -1.11
CA SER A 925 11.24 36.65 -0.54
C SER A 925 11.49 37.79 0.45
N TRP A 926 12.49 37.62 1.32
CA TRP A 926 12.91 38.64 2.29
C TRP A 926 14.37 38.45 2.72
N ASN A 927 15.22 39.47 2.54
CA ASN A 927 16.67 39.42 2.84
C ASN A 927 17.37 38.17 2.24
N GLY A 928 17.03 37.83 0.99
CA GLY A 928 17.56 36.68 0.27
C GLY A 928 16.94 35.32 0.64
N ARG A 929 16.13 35.25 1.70
CA ARG A 929 15.30 34.05 2.00
C ARG A 929 14.11 34.01 1.06
N ARG A 930 13.75 32.81 0.61
CA ARG A 930 12.58 32.57 -0.25
C ARG A 930 11.45 31.98 0.59
N ALA A 931 10.21 32.32 0.26
CA ALA A 931 9.05 31.62 0.80
C ALA A 931 8.89 30.27 0.08
N TRP A 932 9.36 29.20 0.73
CA TRP A 932 9.31 27.84 0.20
C TRP A 932 7.98 27.16 0.47
N ASN A 933 7.51 26.38 -0.50
CA ASN A 933 6.31 25.56 -0.39
C ASN A 933 6.67 24.09 -0.60
N PHE A 934 6.18 23.24 0.29
CA PHE A 934 6.46 21.81 0.29
C PHE A 934 5.18 21.00 0.08
N GLY A 935 5.29 19.85 -0.57
CA GLY A 935 4.15 18.95 -0.82
C GLY A 935 4.55 17.50 -0.59
N VAL A 936 4.06 16.90 0.49
CA VAL A 936 4.30 15.47 0.80
C VAL A 936 3.50 14.59 -0.16
N ILE A 937 4.16 13.74 -0.94
CA ILE A 937 3.48 12.89 -1.95
C ILE A 937 3.02 11.57 -1.31
N ASN A 938 1.73 11.25 -1.48
CA ASN A 938 1.11 9.99 -1.03
C ASN A 938 1.95 8.77 -1.45
N SER A 939 2.26 7.81 -0.58
CA SER A 939 1.82 7.59 0.81
C SER A 939 2.46 8.44 1.89
N GLY A 940 3.51 9.20 1.56
CA GLY A 940 4.12 10.19 2.43
C GLY A 940 5.64 10.05 2.63
N ALA A 941 6.22 8.85 2.52
CA ALA A 941 7.67 8.67 2.68
C ALA A 941 8.45 8.58 1.36
N SER A 942 7.78 8.53 0.21
CA SER A 942 8.43 8.18 -1.06
C SER A 942 9.06 9.36 -1.78
N MET A 943 8.35 10.49 -1.84
CA MET A 943 8.76 11.68 -2.57
C MET A 943 8.24 12.95 -1.89
N LEU A 944 8.92 14.06 -2.17
CA LEU A 944 8.58 15.40 -1.70
C LEU A 944 8.61 16.36 -2.88
N SER A 945 7.57 17.17 -3.08
CA SER A 945 7.60 18.28 -4.03
C SER A 945 7.97 19.59 -3.35
N VAL A 946 8.71 20.43 -4.07
CA VAL A 946 9.22 21.72 -3.58
C VAL A 946 9.04 22.77 -4.67
N THR A 947 8.52 23.92 -4.28
CA THR A 947 8.50 25.14 -5.10
C THR A 947 8.78 26.35 -4.21
N SER A 948 8.97 27.54 -4.78
CA SER A 948 9.10 28.77 -4.01
C SER A 948 8.23 29.87 -4.62
N ALA A 949 7.75 30.78 -3.79
CA ALA A 949 6.81 31.82 -4.23
C ALA A 949 7.46 32.88 -5.16
N ASP A 950 8.79 32.92 -5.25
CA ASP A 950 9.55 33.87 -6.06
C ASP A 950 10.03 33.30 -7.41
N ALA A 951 9.80 32.01 -7.68
CA ALA A 951 10.26 31.34 -8.89
C ALA A 951 9.16 30.44 -9.49
N PRO A 952 9.13 30.25 -10.82
CA PRO A 952 8.12 29.40 -11.48
C PRO A 952 8.48 27.91 -11.46
N TRP A 953 9.59 27.53 -10.84
CA TRP A 953 10.12 26.18 -10.91
C TRP A 953 9.57 25.27 -9.83
N ARG A 954 9.55 23.98 -10.15
CA ARG A 954 9.14 22.93 -9.23
C ARG A 954 10.09 21.74 -9.33
N LEU A 955 10.43 21.18 -8.17
CA LEU A 955 11.30 20.02 -8.03
C LEU A 955 10.56 18.93 -7.24
N VAL A 956 10.47 17.72 -7.80
CA VAL A 956 10.07 16.53 -7.06
C VAL A 956 11.32 15.72 -6.73
N ILE A 957 11.48 15.45 -5.44
CA ILE A 957 12.66 14.86 -4.84
C ILE A 957 12.32 13.44 -4.39
N PRO A 958 13.12 12.42 -4.78
CA PRO A 958 12.97 11.07 -4.28
C PRO A 958 13.51 10.94 -2.85
N LEU A 959 12.67 10.46 -1.93
CA LEU A 959 13.06 10.10 -0.57
C LEU A 959 13.30 8.59 -0.41
N ASP A 960 12.73 7.77 -1.30
CA ASP A 960 12.85 6.30 -1.29
C ASP A 960 14.08 5.77 -2.06
N GLY A 961 14.77 6.64 -2.81
CA GLY A 961 15.87 6.25 -3.69
C GLY A 961 15.46 5.34 -4.86
N ALA A 962 14.16 5.14 -5.09
CA ALA A 962 13.60 4.33 -6.17
C ALA A 962 12.84 5.16 -7.21
N SER A 963 12.74 6.48 -7.00
CA SER A 963 12.11 7.43 -7.91
C SER A 963 13.14 8.37 -8.56
N GLN A 964 12.84 8.90 -9.73
CA GLN A 964 13.67 9.91 -10.39
C GLN A 964 13.43 11.29 -9.77
N TRP A 965 14.46 12.14 -9.82
CA TRP A 965 14.29 13.57 -9.65
C TRP A 965 13.53 14.11 -10.85
N ARG A 966 12.56 15.00 -10.62
CA ARG A 966 11.74 15.60 -11.67
C ARG A 966 11.72 17.12 -11.51
N PHE A 967 12.14 17.83 -12.54
CA PHE A 967 12.11 19.29 -12.63
C PHE A 967 11.11 19.76 -13.68
N THR A 968 10.37 20.83 -13.38
CA THR A 968 9.39 21.45 -14.27
C THR A 968 9.41 22.98 -14.15
N ASP A 969 9.07 23.67 -15.24
CA ASP A 969 8.89 25.13 -15.29
C ASP A 969 7.40 25.45 -15.46
N LEU A 970 6.72 25.73 -14.36
CA LEU A 970 5.27 25.90 -14.33
C LEU A 970 4.79 27.17 -15.06
N LYS A 971 5.70 28.09 -15.42
CA LYS A 971 5.33 29.28 -16.20
C LYS A 971 5.12 28.93 -17.68
N ASN A 972 6.00 28.11 -18.24
CA ASN A 972 5.97 27.75 -19.66
C ASN A 972 5.27 26.40 -19.90
N ASP A 973 5.26 25.51 -18.89
CA ASP A 973 4.61 24.21 -18.90
C ASP A 973 3.75 24.03 -17.62
N PRO A 974 2.60 24.75 -17.53
CA PRO A 974 1.75 24.74 -16.34
C PRO A 974 1.07 23.39 -16.08
N LEU A 975 1.07 22.47 -17.05
CA LEU A 975 0.52 21.13 -16.93
C LEU A 975 1.58 20.05 -16.73
N GLU A 976 2.87 20.41 -16.67
CA GLU A 976 3.99 19.47 -16.52
C GLU A 976 4.02 18.35 -17.58
N LEU A 977 3.67 18.69 -18.83
CA LEU A 977 3.64 17.75 -19.95
C LEU A 977 5.05 17.34 -20.40
N GLU A 978 6.06 18.21 -20.24
CA GLU A 978 7.44 17.98 -20.67
C GLU A 978 8.44 18.09 -19.51
N PRO A 979 8.37 17.18 -18.52
CA PRO A 979 9.23 17.21 -17.35
C PRO A 979 10.66 16.77 -17.68
N LEU A 980 11.65 17.35 -16.98
CA LEU A 980 13.01 16.83 -16.96
C LEU A 980 13.19 15.83 -15.83
N GLU A 981 13.44 14.56 -16.17
CA GLU A 981 13.60 13.48 -15.19
C GLU A 981 14.98 12.83 -15.26
N LYS A 982 15.63 12.67 -14.09
CA LYS A 982 16.97 12.06 -13.97
C LYS A 982 17.11 11.20 -12.72
N TRP A 983 17.98 10.19 -12.80
CA TRP A 983 18.34 9.32 -11.68
C TRP A 983 19.42 9.91 -10.76
N SER A 984 20.07 11.00 -11.17
CA SER A 984 21.11 11.70 -10.41
C SER A 984 20.84 13.21 -10.38
N MET A 985 21.01 13.81 -9.21
CA MET A 985 20.92 15.26 -9.02
C MET A 985 21.97 16.02 -9.82
N GLU A 986 23.18 15.48 -9.96
CA GLU A 986 24.26 16.11 -10.76
C GLU A 986 23.87 16.21 -12.24
N GLN A 987 23.28 15.14 -12.79
CA GLN A 987 22.79 15.12 -14.16
C GLN A 987 21.62 16.09 -14.34
N LEU A 988 20.69 16.14 -13.37
CA LEU A 988 19.56 17.05 -13.42
C LEU A 988 20.03 18.50 -13.44
N VAL A 989 20.94 18.89 -12.54
CA VAL A 989 21.49 20.25 -12.46
C VAL A 989 22.20 20.63 -13.77
N GLY A 990 22.96 19.70 -14.35
CA GLY A 990 23.60 19.90 -15.66
C GLY A 990 22.60 20.17 -16.78
N ASP A 991 21.55 19.35 -16.88
CA ASP A 991 20.50 19.50 -17.90
C ASP A 991 19.66 20.78 -17.69
N VAL A 992 19.30 21.09 -16.44
CA VAL A 992 18.58 22.33 -16.09
C VAL A 992 19.42 23.55 -16.44
N ARG A 993 20.73 23.55 -16.15
CA ARG A 993 21.62 24.64 -16.56
C ARG A 993 21.62 24.84 -18.08
N ASN A 994 21.70 23.76 -18.83
CA ASN A 994 21.77 23.81 -20.30
C ASN A 994 20.45 24.28 -20.94
N LEU A 995 19.30 23.89 -20.36
CA LEU A 995 17.97 24.15 -20.95
C LEU A 995 17.28 25.40 -20.39
N TYR A 996 17.42 25.68 -19.10
CA TYR A 996 16.73 26.75 -18.37
C TYR A 996 17.66 27.81 -17.78
N GLY A 997 18.98 27.64 -17.91
CA GLY A 997 19.99 28.62 -17.52
C GLY A 997 20.52 28.46 -16.08
N GLU A 998 21.50 29.30 -15.75
CA GLU A 998 22.25 29.20 -14.49
C GLU A 998 21.36 29.45 -13.26
N GLU A 999 20.42 30.40 -13.33
CA GLU A 999 19.53 30.73 -12.21
C GLU A 999 18.64 29.54 -11.81
N ALA A 1000 18.02 28.87 -12.79
CA ALA A 1000 17.24 27.66 -12.57
C ALA A 1000 18.09 26.54 -11.95
N SER A 1001 19.32 26.37 -12.44
CA SER A 1001 20.24 25.36 -11.92
C SER A 1001 20.63 25.62 -10.46
N GLN A 1002 20.87 26.89 -10.10
CA GLN A 1002 21.18 27.29 -8.74
C GLN A 1002 19.96 27.13 -7.83
N TRP A 1003 18.76 27.45 -8.32
CA TRP A 1003 17.52 27.23 -7.59
C TRP A 1003 17.31 25.75 -7.28
N VAL A 1004 17.55 24.84 -8.23
CA VAL A 1004 17.43 23.38 -8.03
C VAL A 1004 18.37 22.89 -6.92
N VAL A 1005 19.62 23.37 -6.90
CA VAL A 1005 20.59 23.04 -5.82
C VAL A 1005 20.12 23.56 -4.46
N GLN A 1006 19.57 24.77 -4.40
CA GLN A 1006 19.03 25.35 -3.16
C GLN A 1006 17.78 24.61 -2.69
N ALA A 1007 16.86 24.30 -3.61
CA ALA A 1007 15.62 23.59 -3.32
C ALA A 1007 15.88 22.22 -2.71
N ASP A 1008 16.84 21.46 -3.26
CA ASP A 1008 17.25 20.16 -2.71
C ASP A 1008 17.81 20.28 -1.27
N ALA A 1009 18.76 21.20 -1.05
CA ALA A 1009 19.35 21.42 0.27
C ALA A 1009 18.30 21.79 1.34
N VAL A 1010 17.40 22.71 0.99
CA VAL A 1010 16.29 23.14 1.85
C VAL A 1010 15.34 21.97 2.14
N ALA A 1011 14.99 21.19 1.14
CA ALA A 1011 14.03 20.09 1.27
C ALA A 1011 14.54 18.95 2.15
N GLN A 1012 15.82 18.59 2.01
CA GLN A 1012 16.44 17.57 2.87
C GLN A 1012 16.46 18.00 4.33
N TRP A 1013 16.77 19.28 4.60
CA TRP A 1013 16.70 19.83 5.96
C TRP A 1013 15.25 19.85 6.46
N TRP A 1014 14.33 20.37 5.66
CA TRP A 1014 12.91 20.49 6.01
C TRP A 1014 12.32 19.12 6.36
N ALA A 1015 12.62 18.09 5.57
CA ALA A 1015 12.09 16.74 5.78
C ALA A 1015 12.49 16.16 7.15
N TRP A 1016 13.71 16.46 7.61
CA TRP A 1016 14.18 16.07 8.94
C TRP A 1016 13.58 16.96 10.03
N GLU A 1017 13.52 18.27 9.79
CA GLU A 1017 12.96 19.24 10.72
C GLU A 1017 11.49 18.96 11.03
N ARG A 1018 10.69 18.57 10.04
CA ARG A 1018 9.30 18.17 10.28
C ARG A 1018 9.20 16.95 11.19
N LYS A 1019 10.05 15.94 11.00
CA LYS A 1019 10.12 14.77 11.91
C LYS A 1019 10.50 15.21 13.33
N ARG A 1020 11.44 16.16 13.49
CA ARG A 1020 11.83 16.72 14.80
C ARG A 1020 10.66 17.42 15.49
N LEU A 1021 9.98 18.34 14.80
CA LEU A 1021 8.89 19.15 15.36
C LEU A 1021 7.69 18.32 15.79
N TRP A 1022 7.34 17.29 15.02
CA TRP A 1022 6.29 16.35 15.41
C TRP A 1022 6.75 15.31 16.44
N GLY A 1023 8.00 15.38 16.92
CA GLY A 1023 8.55 14.45 17.89
C GLY A 1023 8.67 13.02 17.39
N TYR A 1024 8.74 12.84 16.06
CA TYR A 1024 8.81 11.53 15.42
C TYR A 1024 10.11 10.82 15.79
N LYS A 1025 10.02 9.91 16.75
CA LYS A 1025 11.06 8.96 17.07
C LYS A 1025 10.90 7.81 16.08
N SER A 1026 11.86 7.64 15.17
CA SER A 1026 12.03 6.36 14.46
C SER A 1026 12.11 5.28 15.54
N MET A 1027 11.00 4.59 15.79
CA MET A 1027 10.96 3.54 16.79
C MET A 1027 11.83 2.37 16.30
N LYS A 1028 12.61 1.89 17.27
CA LYS A 1028 13.55 0.76 17.33
C LYS A 1028 13.30 -0.41 16.39
#